data_AF-A0A533X6M2-F1
#
_entry.id   AF-A0A533X6M2-F1
#
_cell.length_a   1.000
_cell.length_b   1.000
_cell.length_c   1.000
_cell.angle_alpha   90.00
_cell.angle_beta   90.00
_cell.angle_gamma   90.00
#
_symmetry.space_group_name_H-M   'P 1'
#
loop_
_entity.id
_entity.type
_entity.pdbx_description
1 polymer ?
#
loop_
_entity_poly.entity_id
_entity_poly.type
_entity_poly.pdbx_seq_one_letter_code
_entity_poly.pdbx_strand_id
1 'polypeptide(L)'
;MNRVPCRKSESGFDIQRVKVVQGRVKTKEGPTMTRQTMTGISLTLAMLALVLPATLLSPLEVNAQSMSDYTATPPFVSNTVPANILLLLDNSGSMNYMAYTTAFNTATTYNGMFDATECYSYSSSVFQPDPSANPATPGVCGNVSYPWSGNLLNYVAQREIDMVKWVMAGGMCNVARDAIFHCSQVKTVGLANTQSVTVAQATGRMPAANIPASGSVYFFLDAWTTASMVGTFCLDNDITPPSTGAANCSDADGYAETNWKIVANHPETTGGVLQQVGTKARFALMEFNLTDGGKILCYMGCSVGTLVSGVETTTPAAYTPLGESLYEAVRYFAQISPAFFGTDYTTGVPANDPYYFTSPQWAGTAQYVNCCKSYVILFTDGQPTQDTSIPSAMQDYAHTAASHGTSDHCASALGCTGVLNTHSPASAPFHSSLIDHHDNCSAYFGGPTSDSCLLGGSHILDDVAYYAHTTDLRQGTLPVLGAGNNLSGLQNLNIYTFFAFGTGASVLKDAAKVGGFTDQNGNNLPDLPAEYDTVNNLTGAAGADGVPDNYFEAVDAFALEDRLLATIASILEKSASGTAVSVLATSSTGDGALYQSYFYPSKLEKTTLNFVNWVGYTQGLFLDTFGNLREDTNGDGRLVYQNDNIITTQYDNNTASPTYGQVLVNKYVDANGDGTADSTTPSQANKALSDILPIWEAGKQLALMDPTNRTLLTWVDSNNNGLVDVGEQIDFATANSATLAPYLRAGAAPYTSDNIINFIRGNQVSGLRDRQLTVSGSLRVWKLGDPIDSTPTVVGTPRERFDVLYGDATYTAYFQKYQNRRQVGYVGANDGMLHAFNVGFYHKGDDPNTSSATEHGWFTRTATDNSGGKFLGDEMWGFIPYQLLPQLQWLTRSDYSHVFYVDLKPKVTDARIFTPDTDHPNGWGTILIGGFRMGGSCGACVAGTGAPPMTVTANFGSGVQTRTFYSAYFVLDITNPEVSPKLLWAFTSSSLGLTTSYPTVVRVSPSGDAKTDNTNAKWFVAIGSGPTGYDASITQTSNLYVIDLKAGPGAANSLVTTMPVGALNAWMG
;
A
#
# COMPACT_ATOMS: atom_id res chain seq x y z
N MET A 1 27.79 3.40 1.48
CA MET A 1 27.71 2.10 0.78
C MET A 1 26.36 2.01 0.10
N ASN A 2 26.36 1.85 -1.22
CA ASN A 2 25.19 1.91 -2.10
C ASN A 2 24.12 0.89 -1.69
N ARG A 3 22.94 1.38 -1.32
CA ARG A 3 21.76 0.56 -1.02
C ARG A 3 21.12 0.13 -2.35
N VAL A 4 21.39 -1.09 -2.79
CA VAL A 4 20.54 -1.79 -3.76
C VAL A 4 19.30 -2.28 -2.99
N PRO A 5 18.06 -1.99 -3.43
CA PRO A 5 16.84 -2.32 -2.69
C PRO A 5 16.58 -3.84 -2.54
N CYS A 6 17.22 -4.66 -3.38
CA CYS A 6 17.06 -6.11 -3.39
C CYS A 6 18.24 -6.78 -2.72
N ARG A 7 18.28 -6.78 -1.37
CA ARG A 7 19.38 -7.44 -0.67
C ARG A 7 19.11 -8.93 -0.50
N LYS A 8 20.07 -9.75 -0.94
CA LYS A 8 20.23 -11.16 -0.54
C LYS A 8 20.30 -11.25 0.99
N SER A 9 19.41 -12.01 1.62
CA SER A 9 19.56 -12.40 3.02
C SER A 9 20.48 -13.62 3.11
N GLU A 10 21.78 -13.40 3.33
CA GLU A 10 22.64 -14.46 3.85
C GLU A 10 22.43 -14.55 5.36
N SER A 11 21.52 -15.43 5.80
CA SER A 11 21.43 -15.86 7.20
C SER A 11 22.27 -17.13 7.38
N GLY A 12 23.51 -16.94 7.79
CA GLY A 12 24.41 -18.01 8.19
C GLY A 12 25.44 -17.48 9.18
N PHE A 13 25.05 -17.26 10.44
CA PHE A 13 26.00 -17.05 11.52
C PHE A 13 26.61 -18.40 11.89
N ASP A 14 27.63 -18.81 11.13
CA ASP A 14 28.46 -19.96 11.46
C ASP A 14 29.60 -19.48 12.37
N ILE A 15 29.64 -19.98 13.60
CA ILE A 15 30.65 -19.64 14.60
C ILE A 15 31.97 -20.33 14.21
N GLN A 16 32.76 -19.69 13.34
CA GLN A 16 34.14 -20.09 13.10
C GLN A 16 35.10 -19.31 14.02
N ARG A 17 35.61 -20.02 15.03
CA ARG A 17 36.72 -19.59 15.90
C ARG A 17 37.95 -19.24 15.07
N VAL A 18 38.31 -17.97 14.97
CA VAL A 18 39.61 -17.56 14.43
C VAL A 18 40.64 -17.50 15.56
N LYS A 19 41.58 -18.45 15.52
CA LYS A 19 42.82 -18.45 16.32
C LYS A 19 43.70 -17.28 15.88
N VAL A 20 44.13 -16.47 16.84
CA VAL A 20 45.19 -15.46 16.67
C VAL A 20 46.53 -16.16 16.42
N VAL A 21 47.11 -15.97 15.24
CA VAL A 21 48.51 -16.30 14.94
C VAL A 21 49.27 -14.99 14.72
N GLN A 22 50.24 -14.72 15.60
CA GLN A 22 51.18 -13.60 15.47
C GLN A 22 52.13 -13.82 14.28
N GLY A 23 52.26 -12.82 13.41
CA GLY A 23 53.26 -12.78 12.34
C GLY A 23 53.85 -11.38 12.18
N ARG A 24 55.06 -11.19 12.69
CA ARG A 24 55.96 -10.02 12.51
C ARG A 24 56.50 -10.00 11.07
N VAL A 25 56.85 -8.82 10.51
CA VAL A 25 58.04 -8.51 9.66
C VAL A 25 57.88 -7.10 9.04
N LYS A 26 58.62 -6.09 9.58
CA LYS A 26 59.82 -5.37 9.04
C LYS A 26 59.56 -4.28 7.99
N THR A 27 59.89 -3.05 8.39
CA THR A 27 60.09 -1.84 7.57
C THR A 27 61.57 -1.60 7.24
N LYS A 28 61.86 -1.13 6.02
CA LYS A 28 63.02 -0.32 5.54
C LYS A 28 62.92 -0.26 4.00
N GLU A 29 63.25 0.78 3.23
CA GLU A 29 64.23 1.88 3.29
C GLU A 29 63.82 2.99 2.26
N GLY A 30 64.31 4.25 2.43
CA GLY A 30 64.17 5.38 1.47
C GLY A 30 65.10 5.29 0.24
N PRO A 31 65.51 6.37 -0.50
CA PRO A 31 65.82 7.73 0.00
C PRO A 31 65.72 8.99 -0.96
N THR A 32 65.91 10.19 -0.37
CA THR A 32 66.70 11.41 -0.77
C THR A 32 66.31 12.52 -1.80
N MET A 33 66.26 13.78 -1.27
CA MET A 33 66.92 15.09 -1.63
C MET A 33 66.63 15.82 -2.99
N THR A 34 66.61 17.16 -3.17
CA THR A 34 67.34 18.32 -2.56
C THR A 34 66.84 19.74 -3.03
N ARG A 35 67.05 20.77 -2.15
CA ARG A 35 67.51 22.20 -2.30
C ARG A 35 66.86 23.32 -3.21
N GLN A 36 66.40 24.37 -2.51
CA GLN A 36 66.70 25.84 -2.54
C GLN A 36 66.91 26.65 -3.86
N THR A 37 66.20 27.79 -3.99
CA THR A 37 66.74 29.19 -4.12
C THR A 37 65.65 30.29 -3.97
N MET A 38 66.09 31.50 -3.61
CA MET A 38 65.38 32.70 -3.12
C MET A 38 64.73 33.59 -4.21
N THR A 39 63.72 34.40 -3.83
CA THR A 39 63.74 35.90 -3.82
C THR A 39 62.34 36.46 -3.47
N GLY A 40 62.28 37.51 -2.64
CA GLY A 40 61.05 38.21 -2.28
C GLY A 40 60.98 39.63 -2.86
N ILE A 41 59.82 40.30 -2.72
CA ILE A 41 59.61 41.72 -2.32
C ILE A 41 58.14 42.15 -2.60
N SER A 42 57.47 42.53 -1.51
CA SER A 42 56.53 43.67 -1.27
C SER A 42 55.17 43.85 -1.98
N LEU A 43 54.26 44.48 -1.18
CA LEU A 43 52.90 45.00 -1.40
C LEU A 43 51.79 43.95 -1.16
N THR A 44 50.87 44.03 -0.19
CA THR A 44 50.25 45.16 0.52
C THR A 44 49.65 44.67 1.86
N LEU A 45 50.19 45.14 2.99
CA LEU A 45 49.67 44.93 4.34
C LEU A 45 49.00 46.23 4.82
N ALA A 46 47.77 46.55 4.38
CA ALA A 46 47.07 47.76 4.83
C ALA A 46 45.53 47.75 4.66
N MET A 47 44.87 46.59 4.51
CA MET A 47 43.40 46.52 4.35
C MET A 47 42.68 45.49 5.24
N LEU A 48 43.37 44.87 6.21
CA LEU A 48 42.79 43.81 7.04
C LEU A 48 42.44 44.23 8.49
N ALA A 49 42.39 45.53 8.79
CA ALA A 49 42.23 46.05 10.16
C ALA A 49 40.94 46.85 10.42
N LEU A 50 39.94 46.78 9.52
CA LEU A 50 38.72 47.60 9.64
C LEU A 50 37.39 46.85 9.47
N VAL A 51 37.38 45.51 9.51
CA VAL A 51 36.15 44.69 9.38
C VAL A 51 35.84 43.82 10.61
N LEU A 52 36.70 43.84 11.65
CA LEU A 52 36.42 43.22 12.95
C LEU A 52 36.03 44.32 13.96
N PRO A 53 34.81 44.89 13.91
CA PRO A 53 33.78 44.45 14.85
C PRO A 53 32.34 44.74 14.34
N ALA A 54 31.79 43.91 13.45
CA ALA A 54 30.38 44.02 13.05
C ALA A 54 29.65 42.68 12.84
N THR A 55 30.30 41.54 13.15
CA THR A 55 29.76 40.20 12.92
C THR A 55 29.48 39.40 14.20
N LEU A 56 29.45 40.05 15.38
CA LEU A 56 29.27 39.37 16.68
C LEU A 56 27.89 39.53 17.34
N LEU A 57 26.87 39.96 16.59
CA LEU A 57 25.48 40.00 17.06
C LEU A 57 24.51 39.68 15.90
N SER A 58 24.68 38.53 15.24
CA SER A 58 23.53 37.87 14.62
C SER A 58 22.87 37.02 15.70
N PRO A 59 21.55 37.12 15.96
CA PRO A 59 20.88 36.15 16.80
C PRO A 59 21.17 34.76 16.23
N LEU A 60 21.56 33.82 17.09
CA LEU A 60 21.52 32.41 16.75
C LEU A 60 20.07 32.12 16.35
N GLU A 61 19.79 32.09 15.05
CA GLU A 61 18.58 31.47 14.54
C GLU A 61 18.67 30.00 14.97
N VAL A 62 17.91 29.66 16.00
CA VAL A 62 17.63 28.27 16.34
C VAL A 62 16.90 27.72 15.12
N ASN A 63 17.62 27.01 14.24
CA ASN A 63 17.01 26.23 13.17
C ASN A 63 15.91 25.37 13.81
N ALA A 64 14.67 25.56 13.38
CA ALA A 64 13.56 24.74 13.85
C ALA A 64 13.87 23.27 13.52
N GLN A 65 13.84 22.38 14.51
CA GLN A 65 14.11 20.96 14.28
C GLN A 65 13.12 20.38 13.26
N SER A 66 13.64 19.69 12.26
CA SER A 66 12.88 19.12 11.15
C SER A 66 12.67 17.61 11.35
N MET A 67 11.60 17.06 10.76
CA MET A 67 11.33 15.62 10.78
C MET A 67 12.46 14.81 10.12
N SER A 68 13.09 15.35 9.07
CA SER A 68 14.22 14.71 8.38
C SER A 68 15.42 14.46 9.30
N ASP A 69 15.63 15.27 10.34
CA ASP A 69 16.71 15.07 11.29
C ASP A 69 16.53 13.83 12.18
N TYR A 70 15.28 13.35 12.28
CA TYR A 70 14.88 12.22 13.13
C TYR A 70 14.44 11.00 12.32
N THR A 71 14.38 11.13 10.99
CA THR A 71 13.92 10.07 10.10
C THR A 71 14.92 8.92 10.07
N ALA A 72 14.45 7.71 10.36
CA ALA A 72 15.25 6.50 10.26
C ALA A 72 14.36 5.32 9.87
N THR A 73 14.75 4.60 8.82
CA THR A 73 14.04 3.40 8.36
C THR A 73 14.73 2.14 8.90
N PRO A 74 13.98 1.11 9.32
CA PRO A 74 14.58 -0.14 9.76
C PRO A 74 15.41 -0.80 8.64
N PRO A 75 16.56 -1.41 8.97
CA PRO A 75 17.51 -1.89 7.96
C PRO A 75 17.02 -3.11 7.15
N PHE A 76 15.92 -3.73 7.56
CA PHE A 76 15.31 -4.93 6.96
C PHE A 76 14.03 -4.63 6.15
N VAL A 77 13.59 -3.37 6.09
CA VAL A 77 12.44 -3.00 5.26
C VAL A 77 12.86 -2.97 3.79
N SER A 78 12.20 -3.75 2.94
CA SER A 78 12.24 -3.52 1.50
C SER A 78 11.38 -2.30 1.20
N ASN A 79 11.92 -1.34 0.45
CA ASN A 79 11.15 -0.17 0.05
C ASN A 79 10.02 -0.61 -0.88
N THR A 80 8.82 -0.06 -0.69
CA THR A 80 7.69 -0.25 -1.61
C THR A 80 8.05 0.34 -2.96
N VAL A 81 8.18 -0.50 -3.98
CA VAL A 81 8.47 -0.06 -5.35
C VAL A 81 7.16 0.16 -6.10
N PRO A 82 6.91 1.35 -6.69
CA PRO A 82 5.75 1.58 -7.55
C PRO A 82 5.75 0.60 -8.71
N ALA A 83 4.60 0.00 -8.99
CA ALA A 83 4.40 -0.89 -10.13
C ALA A 83 4.66 -0.16 -11.45
N ASN A 84 5.12 -0.91 -12.44
CA ASN A 84 5.13 -0.50 -13.84
C ASN A 84 3.83 -0.96 -14.51
N ILE A 85 3.07 -0.05 -15.08
CA ILE A 85 1.81 -0.34 -15.79
C ILE A 85 1.91 0.21 -17.21
N LEU A 86 1.92 -0.68 -18.21
CA LEU A 86 1.79 -0.31 -19.60
C LEU A 86 0.31 -0.40 -19.99
N LEU A 87 -0.27 0.74 -20.38
CA LEU A 87 -1.62 0.78 -20.94
C LEU A 87 -1.51 0.63 -22.46
N LEU A 88 -2.03 -0.47 -22.99
CA LEU A 88 -2.06 -0.76 -24.42
C LEU A 88 -3.47 -0.46 -24.92
N LEU A 89 -3.62 0.69 -25.57
CA LEU A 89 -4.88 1.32 -25.91
C LEU A 89 -5.34 0.97 -27.31
N ASP A 90 -6.61 0.59 -27.44
CA ASP A 90 -7.27 0.45 -28.73
C ASP A 90 -7.40 1.78 -29.47
N ASN A 91 -6.88 1.80 -30.69
CA ASN A 91 -7.08 2.88 -31.65
C ASN A 91 -7.48 2.32 -33.02
N SER A 92 -8.13 1.15 -33.03
CA SER A 92 -8.60 0.50 -34.22
C SER A 92 -9.76 1.27 -34.87
N GLY A 93 -10.09 0.93 -36.10
CA GLY A 93 -11.18 1.55 -36.84
C GLY A 93 -12.55 1.33 -36.17
N SER A 94 -12.76 0.22 -35.44
CA SER A 94 -14.02 -0.06 -34.73
C SER A 94 -14.33 0.97 -33.66
N MET A 95 -13.31 1.53 -33.02
CA MET A 95 -13.45 2.58 -32.00
C MET A 95 -14.11 3.88 -32.51
N ASN A 96 -14.37 4.00 -33.83
CA ASN A 96 -15.18 5.07 -34.42
C ASN A 96 -16.69 4.82 -34.39
N TYR A 97 -17.14 3.62 -34.05
CA TYR A 97 -18.55 3.33 -33.96
C TYR A 97 -19.20 4.13 -32.84
N MET A 98 -20.50 4.35 -32.98
CA MET A 98 -21.29 5.00 -31.95
C MET A 98 -21.27 4.14 -30.69
N ALA A 99 -20.94 4.74 -29.54
CA ALA A 99 -20.93 4.02 -28.26
C ALA A 99 -22.32 3.45 -27.90
N TYR A 100 -23.38 4.02 -28.49
CA TYR A 100 -24.76 3.61 -28.29
C TYR A 100 -25.39 3.18 -29.62
N THR A 101 -25.41 1.87 -29.87
CA THR A 101 -25.91 1.28 -31.12
C THR A 101 -27.40 0.93 -31.09
N THR A 102 -28.00 0.86 -29.90
CA THR A 102 -29.44 0.60 -29.74
C THR A 102 -30.27 1.84 -30.06
N ALA A 103 -31.54 1.64 -30.44
CA ALA A 103 -32.45 2.75 -30.67
C ALA A 103 -32.60 3.59 -29.39
N PHE A 104 -32.58 4.92 -29.53
CA PHE A 104 -32.71 5.84 -28.40
C PHE A 104 -33.94 5.51 -27.55
N ASN A 105 -33.74 5.42 -26.23
CA ASN A 105 -34.79 5.21 -25.27
C ASN A 105 -34.75 6.32 -24.22
N THR A 106 -35.85 7.06 -24.09
CA THR A 106 -35.94 8.18 -23.14
C THR A 106 -35.87 7.77 -21.68
N ALA A 107 -36.08 6.49 -21.37
CA ALA A 107 -35.93 5.93 -20.02
C ALA A 107 -34.51 5.47 -19.71
N THR A 108 -33.61 5.43 -20.70
CA THR A 108 -32.21 5.05 -20.54
C THR A 108 -31.35 6.30 -20.33
N THR A 109 -30.41 6.21 -19.41
CA THR A 109 -29.38 7.24 -19.20
C THR A 109 -28.17 6.92 -20.08
N TYR A 110 -27.83 7.83 -20.98
CA TYR A 110 -26.68 7.81 -21.86
C TYR A 110 -25.62 8.75 -21.32
N ASN A 111 -24.43 8.22 -21.06
CA ASN A 111 -23.35 8.93 -20.42
C ASN A 111 -22.33 9.41 -21.43
N GLY A 112 -21.52 10.37 -21.01
CA GLY A 112 -20.47 10.91 -21.85
C GLY A 112 -20.08 12.29 -21.39
N MET A 113 -19.68 13.12 -22.35
CA MET A 113 -19.16 14.44 -22.06
C MET A 113 -20.22 15.45 -21.59
N PHE A 114 -21.51 15.15 -21.74
CA PHE A 114 -22.61 15.96 -21.23
C PHE A 114 -23.18 15.30 -19.97
N ASP A 115 -23.62 16.07 -18.98
CA ASP A 115 -24.37 15.54 -17.86
C ASP A 115 -25.76 15.14 -18.35
N ALA A 116 -26.10 13.85 -18.24
CA ALA A 116 -27.36 13.30 -18.74
C ALA A 116 -28.59 13.89 -18.04
N THR A 117 -28.41 14.47 -16.85
CA THR A 117 -29.48 15.07 -16.04
C THR A 117 -29.69 16.56 -16.31
N GLU A 118 -28.75 17.21 -16.99
CA GLU A 118 -28.79 18.65 -17.27
C GLU A 118 -29.30 18.98 -18.67
N CYS A 119 -29.83 20.19 -18.80
CA CYS A 119 -30.16 20.83 -20.05
C CYS A 119 -29.10 21.86 -20.41
N TYR A 120 -28.85 22.01 -21.70
CA TYR A 120 -27.80 22.85 -22.25
C TYR A 120 -28.41 23.91 -23.16
N SER A 121 -28.01 25.16 -22.96
CA SER A 121 -28.20 26.22 -23.93
C SER A 121 -27.02 26.27 -24.90
N TYR A 122 -27.23 26.71 -26.13
CA TYR A 122 -26.14 26.82 -27.10
C TYR A 122 -25.85 28.28 -27.43
N SER A 123 -24.61 28.70 -27.16
CA SER A 123 -24.16 30.06 -27.48
C SER A 123 -22.66 30.07 -27.78
N SER A 124 -22.22 30.97 -28.66
CA SER A 124 -20.81 31.11 -29.05
C SER A 124 -20.17 29.78 -29.52
N SER A 125 -20.96 28.95 -30.19
CA SER A 125 -20.59 27.60 -30.67
C SER A 125 -20.24 26.58 -29.56
N VAL A 126 -20.80 26.74 -28.38
CA VAL A 126 -20.57 25.88 -27.21
C VAL A 126 -21.90 25.61 -26.50
N PHE A 127 -22.10 24.37 -26.06
CA PHE A 127 -23.15 23.96 -25.16
C PHE A 127 -22.78 24.38 -23.73
N GLN A 128 -23.63 25.22 -23.13
CA GLN A 128 -23.52 25.76 -21.78
C GLN A 128 -24.58 25.11 -20.90
N PRO A 129 -24.22 24.53 -19.74
CA PRO A 129 -25.21 24.09 -18.76
C PRO A 129 -26.20 25.22 -18.43
N ASP A 130 -27.48 24.90 -18.45
CA ASP A 130 -28.57 25.79 -18.06
C ASP A 130 -29.42 25.14 -16.97
N PRO A 131 -28.99 25.25 -15.69
CA PRO A 131 -29.72 24.69 -14.57
C PRO A 131 -31.16 25.20 -14.44
N SER A 132 -31.48 26.37 -15.02
CA SER A 132 -32.83 26.92 -15.00
C SER A 132 -33.80 26.20 -15.95
N ALA A 133 -33.26 25.52 -16.96
CA ALA A 133 -33.99 24.70 -17.91
C ALA A 133 -34.04 23.22 -17.50
N ASN A 134 -33.33 22.82 -16.43
CA ASN A 134 -33.32 21.46 -15.91
C ASN A 134 -34.75 21.04 -15.51
N PRO A 135 -35.16 19.82 -15.85
CA PRO A 135 -36.52 19.37 -15.62
C PRO A 135 -36.75 18.88 -14.18
N ALA A 136 -38.02 18.67 -13.83
CA ALA A 136 -38.42 17.81 -12.71
C ALA A 136 -38.34 16.30 -13.06
N THR A 137 -38.16 15.96 -14.34
CA THR A 137 -38.07 14.59 -14.87
C THR A 137 -36.85 14.47 -15.79
N PRO A 138 -35.85 13.62 -15.49
CA PRO A 138 -34.59 13.56 -16.24
C PRO A 138 -34.77 13.44 -17.75
N GLY A 139 -33.95 14.17 -18.51
CA GLY A 139 -33.89 14.09 -19.96
C GLY A 139 -34.95 14.89 -20.72
N VAL A 140 -35.90 15.58 -20.09
CA VAL A 140 -36.77 16.60 -20.73
C VAL A 140 -36.22 17.98 -20.39
N CYS A 141 -36.45 19.01 -21.19
CA CYS A 141 -36.01 20.36 -20.91
C CYS A 141 -37.19 21.34 -20.91
N GLY A 142 -37.11 22.34 -20.02
CA GLY A 142 -38.11 23.39 -19.91
C GLY A 142 -38.21 24.27 -21.18
N ASN A 143 -39.24 25.13 -21.22
CA ASN A 143 -39.55 25.95 -22.39
C ASN A 143 -38.66 27.22 -22.45
N VAL A 144 -37.37 27.04 -22.73
CA VAL A 144 -36.41 28.10 -23.07
C VAL A 144 -36.11 28.08 -24.57
N SER A 145 -35.56 29.15 -25.15
CA SER A 145 -35.37 29.25 -26.61
C SER A 145 -34.36 28.25 -27.19
N TYR A 146 -33.53 27.56 -26.38
CA TYR A 146 -32.52 26.61 -26.85
C TYR A 146 -32.23 25.44 -25.88
N PRO A 147 -33.20 24.60 -25.47
CA PRO A 147 -32.97 23.58 -24.46
C PRO A 147 -32.52 22.26 -25.10
N TRP A 148 -31.24 21.91 -25.00
CA TRP A 148 -30.71 20.61 -25.41
C TRP A 148 -30.56 19.69 -24.22
N SER A 149 -31.14 18.49 -24.26
CA SER A 149 -30.93 17.50 -23.20
C SER A 149 -29.53 16.90 -23.30
N GLY A 150 -28.77 16.90 -22.20
CA GLY A 150 -27.47 16.24 -22.14
C GLY A 150 -27.56 14.74 -22.43
N ASN A 151 -28.65 14.09 -22.00
CA ASN A 151 -28.92 12.67 -22.30
C ASN A 151 -29.02 12.40 -23.81
N LEU A 152 -29.74 13.27 -24.53
CA LEU A 152 -29.86 13.16 -25.99
C LEU A 152 -28.51 13.47 -26.66
N LEU A 153 -27.80 14.50 -26.21
CA LEU A 153 -26.49 14.88 -26.75
C LEU A 153 -25.47 13.74 -26.60
N ASN A 154 -25.45 13.05 -25.46
CA ASN A 154 -24.59 11.87 -25.28
C ASN A 154 -24.92 10.73 -26.24
N TYR A 155 -26.21 10.45 -26.46
CA TYR A 155 -26.61 9.41 -27.42
C TYR A 155 -26.12 9.69 -28.84
N VAL A 156 -26.25 10.94 -29.30
CA VAL A 156 -25.97 11.32 -30.69
C VAL A 156 -24.53 11.68 -30.97
N ALA A 157 -23.73 12.05 -29.94
CA ALA A 157 -22.40 12.63 -30.14
C ALA A 157 -21.24 11.71 -29.74
N GLN A 158 -21.47 10.64 -28.97
CA GLN A 158 -20.40 9.85 -28.38
C GLN A 158 -20.05 8.61 -29.21
N ARG A 159 -18.79 8.53 -29.62
CA ARG A 159 -18.19 7.28 -30.13
C ARG A 159 -17.46 6.58 -29.01
N GLU A 160 -17.13 5.31 -29.23
CA GLU A 160 -16.39 4.48 -28.28
C GLU A 160 -15.05 5.15 -27.89
N ILE A 161 -14.30 5.68 -28.85
CA ILE A 161 -13.06 6.41 -28.54
C ILE A 161 -13.28 7.69 -27.73
N ASP A 162 -14.41 8.39 -27.94
CA ASP A 162 -14.70 9.62 -27.18
C ASP A 162 -15.02 9.27 -25.71
N MET A 163 -15.68 8.13 -25.48
CA MET A 163 -15.92 7.57 -24.14
C MET A 163 -14.64 7.15 -23.45
N VAL A 164 -13.73 6.48 -24.16
CA VAL A 164 -12.41 6.13 -23.62
C VAL A 164 -11.62 7.37 -23.22
N LYS A 165 -11.58 8.38 -24.08
CA LYS A 165 -10.91 9.66 -23.77
C LYS A 165 -11.58 10.38 -22.60
N TRP A 166 -12.91 10.33 -22.52
CA TRP A 166 -13.67 10.86 -21.39
C TRP A 166 -13.25 10.20 -20.08
N VAL A 167 -13.34 8.87 -20.01
CA VAL A 167 -13.03 8.12 -18.79
C VAL A 167 -11.55 8.21 -18.40
N MET A 168 -10.63 8.06 -19.35
CA MET A 168 -9.20 8.02 -19.04
C MET A 168 -8.62 9.41 -18.75
N ALA A 169 -9.06 10.45 -19.46
CA ALA A 169 -8.41 11.76 -19.46
C ALA A 169 -9.34 12.96 -19.13
N GLY A 170 -10.64 12.74 -18.89
CA GLY A 170 -11.63 13.81 -18.75
C GLY A 170 -12.09 14.39 -20.10
N GLY A 171 -11.88 13.64 -21.18
CA GLY A 171 -12.29 13.98 -22.55
C GLY A 171 -11.22 14.74 -23.31
N MET A 172 -11.49 15.14 -24.56
CA MET A 172 -10.56 15.97 -25.32
C MET A 172 -10.76 17.44 -25.00
N CYS A 173 -9.71 18.12 -24.54
CA CYS A 173 -9.83 19.49 -24.11
C CYS A 173 -9.84 20.47 -25.31
N ASN A 174 -10.78 21.41 -25.29
CA ASN A 174 -10.84 22.52 -26.25
C ASN A 174 -9.98 23.72 -25.81
N VAL A 175 -9.71 23.82 -24.51
CA VAL A 175 -8.88 24.86 -23.89
C VAL A 175 -7.63 24.24 -23.26
N ALA A 176 -6.71 25.07 -22.77
CA ALA A 176 -5.60 24.56 -21.98
C ALA A 176 -6.12 23.93 -20.68
N ARG A 177 -5.60 22.75 -20.35
CA ARG A 177 -5.85 22.08 -19.06
C ARG A 177 -5.21 22.87 -17.91
N ASP A 178 -5.75 22.68 -16.71
CA ASP A 178 -5.21 23.30 -15.49
C ASP A 178 -3.93 22.60 -14.96
N ALA A 179 -3.45 23.01 -13.78
CA ALA A 179 -2.23 22.48 -13.18
C ALA A 179 -2.31 21.01 -12.74
N ILE A 180 -3.53 20.46 -12.58
CA ILE A 180 -3.80 19.06 -12.26
C ILE A 180 -4.33 18.29 -13.49
N PHE A 181 -4.21 18.89 -14.68
CA PHE A 181 -4.63 18.35 -15.96
C PHE A 181 -6.14 18.11 -16.12
N HIS A 182 -6.98 18.88 -15.42
CA HIS A 182 -8.42 18.88 -15.66
C HIS A 182 -8.82 19.83 -16.79
N CYS A 183 -9.97 19.55 -17.40
CA CYS A 183 -10.50 20.31 -18.52
C CYS A 183 -11.80 21.03 -18.15
N SER A 184 -11.93 22.32 -18.50
CA SER A 184 -13.15 23.10 -18.29
C SER A 184 -14.06 23.17 -19.53
N GLN A 185 -13.55 22.76 -20.69
CA GLN A 185 -14.31 22.75 -21.94
C GLN A 185 -13.90 21.59 -22.83
N VAL A 186 -14.81 20.64 -23.06
CA VAL A 186 -14.53 19.37 -23.73
C VAL A 186 -15.13 19.36 -25.13
N LYS A 187 -14.47 18.72 -26.10
CA LYS A 187 -14.90 18.59 -27.49
C LYS A 187 -14.81 17.14 -27.99
N THR A 188 -15.51 16.82 -29.08
CA THR A 188 -15.29 15.59 -29.85
C THR A 188 -14.74 15.89 -31.24
N VAL A 189 -14.20 14.87 -31.91
CA VAL A 189 -13.57 14.97 -33.24
C VAL A 189 -13.76 13.65 -33.97
N GLY A 190 -14.65 13.54 -34.97
CA GLY A 190 -14.97 12.23 -35.51
C GLY A 190 -15.58 12.13 -36.90
N LEU A 191 -15.40 10.94 -37.50
CA LEU A 191 -15.81 10.49 -38.83
C LEU A 191 -17.35 10.44 -39.03
N ALA A 192 -17.74 10.29 -40.31
CA ALA A 192 -19.13 10.20 -40.76
C ALA A 192 -19.94 9.10 -40.05
N ASN A 193 -20.84 9.48 -39.14
CA ASN A 193 -21.77 8.57 -38.47
C ASN A 193 -23.18 9.17 -38.47
N THR A 194 -24.21 8.32 -38.44
CA THR A 194 -25.61 8.75 -38.44
C THR A 194 -26.35 8.14 -37.26
N GLN A 195 -27.02 8.97 -36.48
CA GLN A 195 -28.00 8.55 -35.47
C GLN A 195 -29.37 9.13 -35.79
N SER A 196 -30.43 8.53 -35.25
CA SER A 196 -31.77 9.10 -35.40
C SER A 196 -32.62 8.91 -34.16
N VAL A 197 -33.55 9.84 -33.96
CA VAL A 197 -34.59 9.73 -32.93
C VAL A 197 -35.93 10.11 -33.53
N THR A 198 -37.01 9.52 -33.04
CA THR A 198 -38.37 9.88 -33.50
C THR A 198 -38.73 11.29 -33.04
N VAL A 199 -39.66 11.95 -33.76
CA VAL A 199 -40.20 13.28 -33.37
C VAL A 199 -40.70 13.29 -31.91
N ALA A 200 -41.35 12.20 -31.46
CA ALA A 200 -41.84 12.08 -30.09
C ALA A 200 -40.70 12.06 -29.05
N GLN A 201 -39.56 11.46 -29.40
CA GLN A 201 -38.39 11.40 -28.53
C GLN A 201 -37.63 12.74 -28.50
N ALA A 202 -37.54 13.44 -29.64
CA ALA A 202 -36.95 14.77 -29.75
C ALA A 202 -37.76 15.87 -29.01
N THR A 203 -39.09 15.72 -28.97
CA THR A 203 -39.98 16.74 -28.40
C THR A 203 -39.64 17.04 -26.94
N GLY A 204 -39.37 18.33 -26.66
CA GLY A 204 -38.98 18.79 -25.33
C GLY A 204 -37.55 18.43 -24.92
N ARG A 205 -36.70 17.93 -25.83
CA ARG A 205 -35.28 17.60 -25.56
C ARG A 205 -34.30 18.36 -26.44
N MET A 206 -34.81 19.11 -27.40
CA MET A 206 -34.07 19.98 -28.32
C MET A 206 -34.99 21.13 -28.77
N PRO A 207 -34.46 22.18 -29.44
CA PRO A 207 -35.27 23.28 -29.93
C PRO A 207 -36.38 22.81 -30.89
N ALA A 208 -37.62 23.23 -30.63
CA ALA A 208 -38.79 22.81 -31.43
C ALA A 208 -38.70 23.21 -32.92
N ALA A 209 -37.93 24.25 -33.24
CA ALA A 209 -37.67 24.67 -34.62
C ALA A 209 -36.87 23.63 -35.44
N ASN A 210 -36.19 22.70 -34.78
CA ASN A 210 -35.34 21.69 -35.41
C ASN A 210 -36.01 20.31 -35.47
N ILE A 211 -37.32 20.23 -35.20
CA ILE A 211 -38.08 18.98 -35.18
C ILE A 211 -39.06 18.98 -36.37
N PRO A 212 -39.00 17.97 -37.27
CA PRO A 212 -39.93 17.88 -38.40
C PRO A 212 -41.35 17.55 -37.91
N ALA A 213 -42.35 17.83 -38.74
CA ALA A 213 -43.76 17.62 -38.39
C ALA A 213 -44.13 16.14 -38.15
N SER A 214 -43.39 15.21 -38.75
CA SER A 214 -43.55 13.76 -38.60
C SER A 214 -42.26 13.03 -38.98
N GLY A 215 -42.08 11.79 -38.51
CA GLY A 215 -40.92 10.97 -38.86
C GLY A 215 -39.83 10.99 -37.77
N SER A 216 -38.58 11.13 -38.18
CA SER A 216 -37.40 11.13 -37.33
C SER A 216 -36.54 12.37 -37.57
N VAL A 217 -35.77 12.75 -36.56
CA VAL A 217 -34.66 13.68 -36.67
C VAL A 217 -33.40 12.85 -36.86
N TYR A 218 -32.64 13.12 -37.91
CA TYR A 218 -31.36 12.48 -38.19
C TYR A 218 -30.21 13.40 -37.77
N PHE A 219 -29.19 12.79 -37.17
CA PHE A 219 -27.97 13.44 -36.70
C PHE A 219 -26.81 12.88 -37.50
N PHE A 220 -26.23 13.70 -38.38
CA PHE A 220 -25.06 13.34 -39.16
C PHE A 220 -23.82 13.96 -38.53
N LEU A 221 -22.96 13.15 -37.92
CA LEU A 221 -21.62 13.54 -37.48
C LEU A 221 -20.73 13.60 -38.71
N ASP A 222 -19.97 14.67 -38.97
CA ASP A 222 -19.14 14.80 -40.18
C ASP A 222 -17.65 15.12 -39.87
N ALA A 223 -16.74 14.47 -40.61
CA ALA A 223 -15.29 14.73 -40.64
C ALA A 223 -14.75 15.12 -42.03
N TRP A 224 -15.53 15.01 -43.09
CA TRP A 224 -15.04 14.99 -44.47
C TRP A 224 -15.07 16.35 -45.16
N THR A 225 -15.65 17.34 -44.50
CA THR A 225 -15.74 18.72 -45.00
C THR A 225 -14.69 19.59 -44.31
N THR A 226 -14.36 20.72 -44.96
CA THR A 226 -13.32 21.70 -44.56
C THR A 226 -13.09 21.81 -43.05
N ALA A 227 -11.85 22.03 -42.60
CA ALA A 227 -11.44 22.07 -41.17
C ALA A 227 -12.37 22.84 -40.20
N SER A 228 -13.25 23.72 -40.69
CA SER A 228 -14.33 24.37 -39.94
C SER A 228 -15.47 23.48 -39.44
N MET A 229 -15.67 22.27 -39.99
CA MET A 229 -16.78 21.35 -39.67
C MET A 229 -16.35 20.13 -38.84
N VAL A 230 -15.07 20.00 -38.54
CA VAL A 230 -14.54 18.94 -37.70
C VAL A 230 -15.11 19.04 -36.27
N GLY A 231 -15.71 17.95 -35.77
CA GLY A 231 -16.34 17.92 -34.44
C GLY A 231 -17.72 18.58 -34.40
N THR A 232 -18.49 18.44 -35.48
CA THR A 232 -19.86 18.96 -35.59
C THR A 232 -20.85 17.86 -35.90
N PHE A 233 -22.14 18.12 -35.64
CA PHE A 233 -23.25 17.36 -36.22
C PHE A 233 -24.21 18.26 -36.98
N CYS A 234 -24.80 17.68 -38.03
CA CYS A 234 -25.86 18.23 -38.84
C CYS A 234 -27.19 17.58 -38.49
N LEU A 235 -28.26 18.37 -38.44
CA LEU A 235 -29.62 17.89 -38.22
C LEU A 235 -30.40 17.85 -39.52
N ASP A 236 -31.15 16.78 -39.72
CA ASP A 236 -31.97 16.59 -40.91
C ASP A 236 -33.30 15.89 -40.61
N ASN A 237 -34.23 15.91 -41.58
CA ASN A 237 -35.51 15.22 -41.54
C ASN A 237 -35.49 13.86 -42.28
N ASP A 238 -34.45 13.57 -43.06
CA ASP A 238 -34.32 12.34 -43.81
C ASP A 238 -32.95 11.65 -43.59
N ILE A 239 -32.77 10.49 -44.24
CA ILE A 239 -31.56 9.67 -44.11
C ILE A 239 -30.45 10.08 -45.09
N THR A 240 -30.68 11.12 -45.90
CA THR A 240 -29.74 11.57 -46.93
C THR A 240 -28.66 12.42 -46.25
N PRO A 241 -27.39 11.98 -46.23
CA PRO A 241 -26.34 12.79 -45.62
C PRO A 241 -26.06 14.04 -46.49
N PRO A 242 -25.65 15.16 -45.88
CA PRO A 242 -25.26 16.37 -46.61
C PRO A 242 -24.19 16.08 -47.67
N SER A 243 -24.28 16.77 -48.82
CA SER A 243 -23.33 16.55 -49.93
C SER A 243 -21.86 16.82 -49.55
N THR A 244 -20.93 16.03 -50.08
CA THR A 244 -19.49 16.17 -49.81
C THR A 244 -18.98 17.56 -50.21
N GLY A 245 -18.61 18.37 -49.22
CA GLY A 245 -18.10 19.74 -49.39
C GLY A 245 -19.09 20.86 -49.05
N ALA A 246 -20.30 20.55 -48.58
CA ALA A 246 -21.29 21.54 -48.16
C ALA A 246 -20.93 22.17 -46.80
N ALA A 247 -20.75 23.50 -46.75
CA ALA A 247 -20.38 24.22 -45.52
C ALA A 247 -21.50 24.33 -44.47
N ASN A 248 -22.75 24.01 -44.83
CA ASN A 248 -23.95 24.36 -44.06
C ASN A 248 -24.95 23.19 -43.90
N CYS A 249 -24.51 21.93 -43.91
CA CYS A 249 -25.40 20.77 -43.75
C CYS A 249 -26.50 20.61 -44.81
N SER A 250 -26.50 21.39 -45.90
CA SER A 250 -27.64 21.43 -46.81
C SER A 250 -27.60 20.36 -47.90
N ASP A 251 -28.75 19.73 -48.13
CA ASP A 251 -28.98 18.71 -49.17
C ASP A 251 -29.98 19.16 -50.26
N ALA A 252 -30.53 20.38 -50.11
CA ALA A 252 -31.48 21.05 -50.99
C ALA A 252 -32.93 20.51 -50.97
N ASP A 253 -33.37 19.88 -49.87
CA ASP A 253 -34.74 19.38 -49.68
C ASP A 253 -35.77 20.42 -49.16
N GLY A 254 -35.30 21.58 -48.66
CA GLY A 254 -36.13 22.68 -48.15
C GLY A 254 -36.39 22.66 -46.63
N TYR A 255 -35.78 21.73 -45.90
CA TYR A 255 -35.68 21.75 -44.43
C TYR A 255 -34.64 22.79 -43.98
N ALA A 256 -34.74 23.27 -42.75
CA ALA A 256 -33.76 24.22 -42.20
C ALA A 256 -32.63 23.44 -41.53
N GLU A 257 -31.61 23.06 -42.28
CA GLU A 257 -30.47 22.31 -41.77
C GLU A 257 -29.57 23.25 -40.94
N THR A 258 -29.12 22.78 -39.77
CA THR A 258 -28.26 23.58 -38.88
C THR A 258 -27.06 22.77 -38.39
N ASN A 259 -25.88 23.38 -38.49
CA ASN A 259 -24.63 22.83 -37.99
C ASN A 259 -24.40 23.22 -36.51
N TRP A 260 -24.06 22.25 -35.66
CA TRP A 260 -23.72 22.47 -34.26
C TRP A 260 -22.35 21.86 -33.92
N LYS A 261 -21.44 22.68 -33.38
CA LYS A 261 -20.18 22.20 -32.78
C LYS A 261 -20.43 21.43 -31.49
N ILE A 262 -19.82 20.26 -31.36
CA ILE A 262 -19.87 19.42 -30.17
C ILE A 262 -18.79 19.87 -29.20
N VAL A 263 -19.07 20.97 -28.50
CA VAL A 263 -18.21 21.52 -27.46
C VAL A 263 -19.06 21.82 -26.24
N ALA A 264 -18.67 21.33 -25.06
CA ALA A 264 -19.41 21.49 -23.82
C ALA A 264 -18.56 22.22 -22.77
N ASN A 265 -19.15 23.20 -22.08
CA ASN A 265 -18.56 23.78 -20.89
C ASN A 265 -18.93 22.95 -19.65
N HIS A 266 -17.95 22.75 -18.78
CA HIS A 266 -18.12 22.12 -17.48
C HIS A 266 -17.88 23.13 -16.35
N PRO A 267 -18.83 23.32 -15.43
CA PRO A 267 -18.73 24.31 -14.35
C PRO A 267 -17.70 23.87 -13.28
N GLU A 268 -17.50 22.56 -13.13
CA GLU A 268 -16.40 21.96 -12.38
C GLU A 268 -15.44 21.30 -13.38
N THR A 269 -14.14 21.57 -13.28
CA THR A 269 -13.17 21.02 -14.23
C THR A 269 -13.12 19.50 -14.15
N THR A 270 -13.22 18.80 -15.28
CA THR A 270 -13.30 17.33 -15.33
C THR A 270 -11.92 16.68 -15.47
N GLY A 271 -11.68 15.64 -14.67
CA GLY A 271 -10.52 14.75 -14.75
C GLY A 271 -10.95 13.32 -15.07
N GLY A 272 -10.02 12.52 -15.60
CA GLY A 272 -10.24 11.10 -15.81
C GLY A 272 -9.46 10.25 -14.82
N VAL A 273 -9.54 8.93 -14.99
CA VAL A 273 -8.87 7.93 -14.16
C VAL A 273 -7.36 8.17 -14.07
N LEU A 274 -6.70 8.58 -15.17
CA LEU A 274 -5.24 8.79 -15.19
C LEU A 274 -4.78 9.93 -14.27
N GLN A 275 -5.59 10.98 -14.08
CA GLN A 275 -5.30 12.04 -13.14
C GLN A 275 -5.42 11.56 -11.68
N GLN A 276 -6.34 10.63 -11.41
CA GLN A 276 -6.56 10.07 -10.07
C GLN A 276 -5.42 9.12 -9.65
N VAL A 277 -4.98 8.26 -10.57
CA VAL A 277 -4.04 7.15 -10.27
C VAL A 277 -2.62 7.37 -10.75
N GLY A 278 -2.37 8.37 -11.60
CA GLY A 278 -1.08 8.56 -12.29
C GLY A 278 0.12 8.83 -11.37
N THR A 279 -0.11 9.20 -10.10
CA THR A 279 0.94 9.36 -9.08
C THR A 279 1.16 8.11 -8.23
N LYS A 280 0.28 7.10 -8.34
CA LYS A 280 0.28 5.88 -7.52
C LYS A 280 1.12 4.75 -8.14
N ALA A 281 1.34 4.79 -9.45
CA ALA A 281 2.17 3.83 -10.20
C ALA A 281 2.95 4.54 -11.30
N ARG A 282 3.91 3.84 -11.92
CA ARG A 282 4.59 4.30 -13.13
C ARG A 282 3.80 3.82 -14.33
N PHE A 283 3.38 4.75 -15.18
CA PHE A 283 2.61 4.44 -16.37
C PHE A 283 3.45 4.60 -17.64
N ALA A 284 3.17 3.75 -18.62
CA ALA A 284 3.52 3.90 -20.02
C ALA A 284 2.25 3.81 -20.86
N LEU A 285 2.30 4.33 -22.09
CA LEU A 285 1.19 4.27 -23.03
C LEU A 285 1.68 3.72 -24.37
N MET A 286 0.95 2.73 -24.88
CA MET A 286 1.10 2.13 -26.20
C MET A 286 -0.26 2.16 -26.91
N GLU A 287 -0.25 2.27 -28.23
CA GLU A 287 -1.44 2.10 -29.08
C GLU A 287 -1.14 1.11 -30.22
N PHE A 288 -2.13 0.62 -30.96
CA PHE A 288 -1.86 -0.23 -32.13
C PHE A 288 -1.21 0.57 -33.26
N ASN A 289 -0.32 -0.09 -34.01
CA ASN A 289 0.50 0.53 -35.03
C ASN A 289 0.08 0.12 -36.45
N LEU A 290 -1.05 0.68 -36.89
CA LEU A 290 -1.63 0.44 -38.22
C LEU A 290 -2.03 -1.03 -38.42
N THR A 291 -1.20 -1.85 -39.07
CA THR A 291 -1.52 -3.24 -39.42
C THR A 291 -0.93 -4.27 -38.46
N ASP A 292 0.23 -4.00 -37.87
CA ASP A 292 0.94 -5.00 -37.06
C ASP A 292 1.60 -4.34 -35.84
N GLY A 293 1.55 -4.98 -34.68
CA GLY A 293 2.28 -4.56 -33.49
C GLY A 293 1.79 -3.25 -32.84
N GLY A 294 2.53 -2.83 -31.82
CA GLY A 294 2.23 -1.65 -31.01
C GLY A 294 3.18 -0.48 -31.26
N LYS A 295 2.78 0.71 -30.80
CA LYS A 295 3.54 1.95 -30.85
C LYS A 295 3.64 2.59 -29.47
N ILE A 296 4.85 2.76 -28.94
CA ILE A 296 5.06 3.46 -27.65
C ILE A 296 4.81 4.97 -27.83
N LEU A 297 3.77 5.50 -27.19
CA LEU A 297 3.50 6.94 -27.11
C LEU A 297 4.21 7.59 -25.93
N CYS A 298 4.41 6.83 -24.85
CA CYS A 298 4.93 7.33 -23.59
C CYS A 298 5.77 6.22 -22.92
N TYR A 299 7.06 6.48 -22.72
CA TYR A 299 7.95 5.55 -22.00
C TYR A 299 7.55 5.41 -20.52
N MET A 300 7.92 4.29 -19.91
CA MET A 300 7.60 3.96 -18.52
C MET A 300 8.01 5.03 -17.50
N GLY A 301 7.03 5.54 -16.76
CA GLY A 301 7.23 6.59 -15.76
C GLY A 301 7.19 8.00 -16.34
N CYS A 302 6.56 8.19 -17.51
CA CYS A 302 6.29 9.51 -18.04
C CYS A 302 5.27 10.28 -17.18
N SER A 303 5.18 11.60 -17.38
CA SER A 303 4.31 12.46 -16.56
C SER A 303 2.82 12.23 -16.87
N VAL A 304 1.95 12.48 -15.88
CA VAL A 304 0.48 12.44 -16.06
C VAL A 304 0.05 13.29 -17.25
N GLY A 305 0.64 14.49 -17.41
CA GLY A 305 0.35 15.34 -18.55
C GLY A 305 0.70 14.72 -19.90
N THR A 306 1.81 13.97 -19.99
CA THR A 306 2.19 13.25 -21.22
C THR A 306 1.25 12.09 -21.51
N LEU A 307 0.81 11.35 -20.50
CA LEU A 307 -0.17 10.27 -20.66
C LEU A 307 -1.51 10.79 -21.15
N VAL A 308 -2.04 11.83 -20.48
CA VAL A 308 -3.28 12.52 -20.87
C VAL A 308 -3.18 13.02 -22.31
N SER A 309 -2.07 13.68 -22.66
CA SER A 309 -1.88 14.17 -24.03
C SER A 309 -1.83 13.03 -25.05
N GLY A 310 -1.15 11.92 -24.72
CA GLY A 310 -1.09 10.73 -25.57
C GLY A 310 -2.48 10.19 -25.89
N VAL A 311 -3.29 9.92 -24.86
CA VAL A 311 -4.68 9.46 -25.00
C VAL A 311 -5.54 10.45 -25.79
N GLU A 312 -5.40 11.76 -25.54
CA GLU A 312 -6.14 12.77 -26.29
C GLU A 312 -5.80 12.75 -27.79
N THR A 313 -4.53 12.54 -28.13
CA THR A 313 -4.04 12.54 -29.52
C THR A 313 -4.27 11.24 -30.27
N THR A 314 -4.58 10.13 -29.58
CA THR A 314 -4.89 8.85 -30.20
C THR A 314 -6.07 8.98 -31.16
N THR A 315 -5.92 8.46 -32.38
CA THR A 315 -6.96 8.49 -33.42
C THR A 315 -7.36 7.08 -33.83
N PRO A 316 -8.66 6.78 -33.94
CA PRO A 316 -9.16 5.47 -34.34
C PRO A 316 -8.94 5.24 -35.84
N ALA A 317 -7.84 4.58 -36.20
CA ALA A 317 -7.41 4.39 -37.58
C ALA A 317 -6.66 3.08 -37.86
N ALA A 318 -6.29 2.31 -36.83
CA ALA A 318 -5.55 1.07 -36.98
C ALA A 318 -6.46 -0.14 -37.23
N TYR A 319 -5.86 -1.30 -37.48
CA TYR A 319 -6.48 -2.62 -37.28
C TYR A 319 -6.35 -3.01 -35.79
N THR A 320 -6.72 -4.24 -35.44
CA THR A 320 -6.71 -4.76 -34.06
C THR A 320 -5.67 -5.89 -33.90
N PRO A 321 -4.35 -5.62 -34.03
CA PRO A 321 -3.29 -6.63 -33.95
C PRO A 321 -2.97 -7.02 -32.49
N LEU A 322 -3.90 -7.69 -31.80
CA LEU A 322 -3.83 -7.93 -30.35
C LEU A 322 -2.57 -8.72 -29.94
N GLY A 323 -2.33 -9.87 -30.55
CA GLY A 323 -1.19 -10.73 -30.24
C GLY A 323 0.15 -10.05 -30.55
N GLU A 324 0.26 -9.41 -31.71
CA GLU A 324 1.48 -8.70 -32.13
C GLU A 324 1.78 -7.47 -31.27
N SER A 325 0.74 -6.76 -30.83
CA SER A 325 0.91 -5.59 -29.97
C SER A 325 1.37 -5.99 -28.58
N LEU A 326 0.79 -7.05 -28.02
CA LEU A 326 1.28 -7.63 -26.77
C LEU A 326 2.71 -8.16 -26.93
N TYR A 327 3.03 -8.76 -28.08
CA TYR A 327 4.38 -9.22 -28.39
C TYR A 327 5.38 -8.05 -28.43
N GLU A 328 4.99 -6.91 -29.00
CA GLU A 328 5.81 -5.70 -29.00
C GLU A 328 6.03 -5.16 -27.57
N ALA A 329 4.99 -5.19 -26.73
CA ALA A 329 5.11 -4.86 -25.31
C ALA A 329 6.11 -5.79 -24.58
N VAL A 330 6.05 -7.11 -24.84
CA VAL A 330 7.01 -8.09 -24.28
C VAL A 330 8.45 -7.71 -24.66
N ARG A 331 8.69 -7.34 -25.92
CA ARG A 331 10.01 -6.92 -26.40
C ARG A 331 10.48 -5.60 -25.78
N TYR A 332 9.56 -4.65 -25.57
CA TYR A 332 9.86 -3.38 -24.88
C TYR A 332 10.38 -3.63 -23.46
N PHE A 333 9.71 -4.51 -22.69
CA PHE A 333 10.17 -4.87 -21.34
C PHE A 333 11.47 -5.70 -21.36
N ALA A 334 11.65 -6.58 -22.34
CA ALA A 334 12.89 -7.32 -22.55
C ALA A 334 14.06 -6.45 -23.06
N GLN A 335 13.80 -5.19 -23.41
CA GLN A 335 14.73 -4.26 -24.06
C GLN A 335 15.31 -4.79 -25.39
N ILE A 336 14.51 -5.56 -26.12
CA ILE A 336 14.85 -6.02 -27.47
C ILE A 336 14.30 -5.01 -28.48
N SER A 337 15.04 -4.73 -29.55
CA SER A 337 14.60 -3.81 -30.61
C SER A 337 13.21 -4.19 -31.15
N PRO A 338 12.43 -3.18 -31.60
CA PRO A 338 11.09 -3.39 -32.16
C PRO A 338 11.04 -4.49 -33.22
N ALA A 339 9.98 -5.30 -33.24
CA ALA A 339 9.85 -6.38 -34.23
C ALA A 339 9.36 -5.88 -35.59
N PHE A 340 8.37 -4.98 -35.59
CA PHE A 340 7.65 -4.56 -36.79
C PHE A 340 8.15 -3.21 -37.32
N PHE A 341 8.37 -2.24 -36.43
CA PHE A 341 8.78 -0.87 -36.78
C PHE A 341 10.05 -0.46 -36.05
N GLY A 342 11.20 -0.60 -36.72
CA GLY A 342 12.53 -0.42 -36.11
C GLY A 342 12.86 0.94 -35.47
N THR A 343 11.96 1.93 -35.56
CA THR A 343 12.09 3.25 -34.94
C THR A 343 11.07 3.52 -33.83
N ASP A 344 10.22 2.56 -33.48
CA ASP A 344 9.11 2.78 -32.54
C ASP A 344 9.60 3.16 -31.14
N TYR A 345 10.47 2.33 -30.57
CA TYR A 345 11.15 2.62 -29.32
C TYR A 345 12.64 2.32 -29.40
N THR A 346 13.39 2.92 -28.47
CA THR A 346 14.84 2.77 -28.39
C THR A 346 15.22 1.98 -27.14
N THR A 347 16.12 1.01 -27.31
CA THR A 347 16.61 0.14 -26.25
C THR A 347 18.03 0.50 -25.84
N GLY A 348 18.46 0.06 -24.66
CA GLY A 348 19.82 0.32 -24.16
C GLY A 348 20.07 1.76 -23.71
N VAL A 349 19.04 2.61 -23.71
CA VAL A 349 19.05 3.95 -23.12
C VAL A 349 18.43 3.85 -21.73
N PRO A 350 19.17 4.09 -20.62
CA PRO A 350 18.65 3.89 -19.27
C PRO A 350 17.32 4.62 -19.01
N ALA A 351 17.16 5.87 -19.47
CA ALA A 351 15.93 6.64 -19.25
C ALA A 351 14.67 6.02 -19.93
N ASN A 352 14.86 5.13 -20.90
CA ASN A 352 13.77 4.49 -21.67
C ASN A 352 13.49 3.05 -21.21
N ASP A 353 14.36 2.49 -20.37
CA ASP A 353 14.23 1.14 -19.83
C ASP A 353 13.14 1.10 -18.72
N PRO A 354 12.13 0.22 -18.84
CA PRO A 354 11.07 0.08 -17.84
C PRO A 354 11.57 -0.13 -16.41
N TYR A 355 12.72 -0.78 -16.22
CA TYR A 355 13.26 -1.10 -14.90
C TYR A 355 14.24 -0.05 -14.38
N TYR A 356 14.47 1.05 -15.11
CA TYR A 356 15.31 2.14 -14.66
C TYR A 356 14.49 3.28 -14.06
N PHE A 357 14.82 3.65 -12.83
CA PHE A 357 14.17 4.73 -12.09
C PHE A 357 15.05 5.97 -12.12
N THR A 358 14.56 7.07 -12.68
CA THR A 358 15.29 8.33 -12.81
C THR A 358 15.32 9.14 -11.51
N SER A 359 14.27 9.04 -10.70
CA SER A 359 14.17 9.70 -9.38
C SER A 359 13.37 8.84 -8.39
N PRO A 360 13.91 7.69 -7.95
CA PRO A 360 13.23 6.87 -6.95
C PRO A 360 13.13 7.62 -5.62
N GLN A 361 11.95 7.67 -5.01
CA GLN A 361 11.75 8.46 -3.77
C GLN A 361 12.65 8.01 -2.60
N TRP A 362 13.03 6.73 -2.56
CA TRP A 362 13.92 6.18 -1.54
C TRP A 362 15.42 6.32 -1.85
N ALA A 363 15.78 6.80 -3.03
CA ALA A 363 17.17 6.95 -3.42
C ALA A 363 17.38 8.24 -4.21
N GLY A 364 18.19 9.16 -3.66
CA GLY A 364 18.57 10.41 -4.32
C GLY A 364 19.42 10.24 -5.58
N THR A 365 19.44 9.07 -6.21
CA THR A 365 20.22 8.76 -7.42
C THR A 365 19.47 7.75 -8.29
N ALA A 366 19.49 7.97 -9.60
CA ALA A 366 18.88 7.09 -10.59
C ALA A 366 19.54 5.70 -10.61
N GLN A 367 18.74 4.63 -10.70
CA GLN A 367 19.24 3.25 -10.68
C GLN A 367 18.22 2.25 -11.27
N TYR A 368 18.71 1.05 -11.61
CA TYR A 368 17.85 -0.09 -11.96
C TYR A 368 17.19 -0.68 -10.71
N VAL A 369 15.91 -1.05 -10.82
CA VAL A 369 15.10 -1.65 -9.76
C VAL A 369 14.49 -2.95 -10.28
N ASN A 370 15.13 -4.06 -9.96
CA ASN A 370 14.80 -5.40 -10.47
C ASN A 370 13.62 -6.09 -9.76
N CYS A 371 13.23 -5.65 -8.57
CA CYS A 371 12.03 -6.16 -7.88
C CYS A 371 10.72 -5.49 -8.31
N CYS A 372 10.76 -4.59 -9.29
CA CYS A 372 9.56 -3.87 -9.76
C CYS A 372 8.62 -4.84 -10.47
N LYS A 373 7.39 -5.02 -9.96
CA LYS A 373 6.35 -5.78 -10.66
C LYS A 373 5.85 -4.99 -11.87
N SER A 374 5.66 -5.68 -12.99
CA SER A 374 5.29 -5.07 -14.27
C SER A 374 4.00 -5.68 -14.81
N TYR A 375 3.14 -4.81 -15.33
CA TYR A 375 1.78 -5.13 -15.73
C TYR A 375 1.48 -4.53 -17.11
N VAL A 376 0.68 -5.22 -17.90
CA VAL A 376 0.10 -4.70 -19.14
C VAL A 376 -1.41 -4.75 -19.02
N ILE A 377 -2.07 -3.62 -19.27
CA ILE A 377 -3.52 -3.55 -19.44
C ILE A 377 -3.79 -3.46 -20.94
N LEU A 378 -4.25 -4.56 -21.53
CA LEU A 378 -4.71 -4.62 -22.90
C LEU A 378 -6.16 -4.16 -22.96
N PHE A 379 -6.39 -3.01 -23.58
CA PHE A 379 -7.70 -2.41 -23.73
C PHE A 379 -8.16 -2.55 -25.16
N THR A 380 -9.29 -3.21 -25.42
CA THR A 380 -9.84 -3.38 -26.77
C THR A 380 -11.37 -3.42 -26.83
N ASP A 381 -11.95 -2.91 -27.92
CA ASP A 381 -13.39 -2.98 -28.22
C ASP A 381 -13.75 -4.14 -29.17
N GLY A 382 -12.75 -4.82 -29.73
CA GLY A 382 -12.91 -5.55 -30.98
C GLY A 382 -12.21 -6.90 -31.04
N GLN A 383 -12.59 -7.66 -32.07
CA GLN A 383 -11.94 -8.92 -32.43
C GLN A 383 -10.58 -8.65 -33.07
N PRO A 384 -9.60 -9.57 -32.95
CA PRO A 384 -8.30 -9.43 -33.58
C PRO A 384 -8.46 -9.35 -35.10
N THR A 385 -7.75 -8.42 -35.72
CA THR A 385 -7.66 -8.25 -37.17
C THR A 385 -6.23 -7.92 -37.56
N GLN A 386 -5.77 -8.43 -38.71
CA GLN A 386 -4.35 -8.39 -39.13
C GLN A 386 -3.35 -9.00 -38.12
N ASP A 387 -3.78 -9.94 -37.30
CA ASP A 387 -2.98 -10.54 -36.22
C ASP A 387 -2.36 -11.86 -36.67
N THR A 388 -1.29 -11.84 -37.48
CA THR A 388 -0.72 -13.03 -38.15
C THR A 388 0.82 -13.14 -38.12
N SER A 389 1.52 -12.07 -37.73
CA SER A 389 2.92 -11.81 -38.06
C SER A 389 3.92 -12.15 -36.94
N ILE A 390 3.50 -12.83 -35.86
CA ILE A 390 4.41 -13.25 -34.77
C ILE A 390 5.22 -14.52 -35.14
N PRO A 391 6.39 -14.78 -34.54
CA PRO A 391 7.18 -15.99 -34.80
C PRO A 391 6.40 -17.28 -34.51
N SER A 392 6.53 -18.29 -35.37
CA SER A 392 5.83 -19.59 -35.23
C SER A 392 6.10 -20.30 -33.90
N ALA A 393 7.28 -20.09 -33.31
CA ALA A 393 7.63 -20.65 -32.00
C ALA A 393 6.83 -20.01 -30.83
N MET A 394 6.07 -18.94 -31.07
CA MET A 394 5.17 -18.31 -30.11
C MET A 394 3.69 -18.54 -30.40
N GLN A 395 3.33 -19.09 -31.56
CA GLN A 395 1.92 -19.28 -31.98
C GLN A 395 1.23 -20.48 -31.32
N ASP A 396 1.94 -21.27 -30.50
CA ASP A 396 1.44 -22.50 -29.84
C ASP A 396 2.11 -22.73 -28.45
N TYR A 397 2.63 -21.65 -27.86
CA TYR A 397 3.51 -21.71 -26.69
C TYR A 397 2.76 -22.10 -25.39
N ALA A 398 1.55 -21.57 -25.19
CA ALA A 398 0.72 -21.89 -24.03
C ALA A 398 0.10 -23.29 -24.15
N HIS A 399 -0.32 -23.66 -25.36
CA HIS A 399 -0.94 -24.94 -25.63
C HIS A 399 0.00 -26.13 -25.38
N THR A 400 1.28 -26.03 -25.74
CA THR A 400 2.27 -27.09 -25.45
C THR A 400 2.55 -27.27 -23.95
N ALA A 401 2.33 -26.25 -23.13
CA ALA A 401 2.69 -26.26 -21.72
C ALA A 401 1.51 -26.57 -20.79
N ALA A 402 0.32 -26.02 -21.06
CA ALA A 402 -0.67 -25.77 -20.00
C ALA A 402 -2.10 -26.28 -20.24
N SER A 403 -2.36 -27.00 -21.35
CA SER A 403 -3.62 -27.76 -21.58
C SER A 403 -4.87 -27.02 -21.07
N HIS A 404 -5.16 -25.84 -21.60
CA HIS A 404 -6.04 -24.81 -21.00
C HIS A 404 -7.55 -25.14 -20.87
N GLY A 405 -7.98 -26.40 -20.97
CA GLY A 405 -9.23 -26.83 -20.35
C GLY A 405 -10.52 -26.49 -21.09
N THR A 406 -10.52 -26.26 -22.41
CA THR A 406 -11.72 -26.51 -23.21
C THR A 406 -11.65 -27.93 -23.78
N SER A 407 -12.67 -28.72 -23.51
CA SER A 407 -12.79 -30.13 -23.87
C SER A 407 -12.95 -30.42 -25.36
N ASP A 408 -12.59 -29.48 -26.25
CA ASP A 408 -12.64 -29.66 -27.72
C ASP A 408 -11.31 -29.40 -28.44
N HIS A 409 -10.22 -29.17 -27.71
CA HIS A 409 -8.87 -29.12 -28.30
C HIS A 409 -8.22 -30.50 -28.26
N CYS A 410 -8.65 -31.32 -29.24
CA CYS A 410 -8.12 -32.63 -29.63
C CYS A 410 -7.47 -33.50 -28.54
N ALA A 411 -8.22 -33.83 -27.50
CA ALA A 411 -8.01 -35.06 -26.75
C ALA A 411 -9.08 -36.08 -27.17
N SER A 412 -8.71 -36.98 -28.10
CA SER A 412 -9.38 -38.27 -28.46
C SER A 412 -10.21 -38.41 -29.77
N ALA A 413 -10.15 -37.49 -30.73
CA ALA A 413 -10.69 -37.79 -32.06
C ALA A 413 -9.68 -38.60 -32.90
N LEU A 414 -10.03 -39.86 -33.23
CA LEU A 414 -9.33 -40.71 -34.20
C LEU A 414 -9.30 -40.00 -35.58
N GLY A 415 -8.27 -39.19 -35.84
CA GLY A 415 -8.12 -38.47 -37.11
C GLY A 415 -6.92 -37.53 -37.21
N CYS A 416 -6.38 -37.04 -36.10
CA CYS A 416 -5.22 -36.15 -36.10
C CYS A 416 -3.90 -36.94 -36.19
N THR A 417 -3.63 -37.54 -37.36
CA THR A 417 -2.32 -38.13 -37.70
C THR A 417 -1.52 -37.27 -38.69
N GLY A 418 -1.93 -36.02 -38.90
CA GLY A 418 -1.20 -35.04 -39.71
C GLY A 418 -0.34 -34.17 -38.80
N VAL A 419 0.96 -34.13 -39.07
CA VAL A 419 1.88 -33.14 -38.52
C VAL A 419 1.41 -31.74 -38.98
N LEU A 420 0.65 -31.03 -38.15
CA LEU A 420 0.28 -29.63 -38.40
C LEU A 420 1.38 -28.72 -37.85
N ASN A 421 2.49 -28.64 -38.60
CA ASN A 421 3.60 -27.72 -38.32
C ASN A 421 3.47 -26.39 -39.09
N THR A 422 2.31 -26.04 -39.62
CA THR A 422 2.13 -24.81 -40.42
C THR A 422 0.72 -24.25 -40.28
N HIS A 423 0.59 -23.08 -39.63
CA HIS A 423 -0.47 -22.13 -39.92
C HIS A 423 -0.28 -21.66 -41.38
N SER A 424 -1.07 -22.19 -42.31
CA SER A 424 -1.08 -21.71 -43.70
C SER A 424 -2.28 -20.79 -43.90
N PRO A 425 -2.09 -19.52 -44.32
CA PRO A 425 -3.18 -18.61 -44.68
C PRO A 425 -3.92 -19.02 -45.97
N ALA A 426 -3.56 -20.17 -46.57
CA ALA A 426 -4.16 -20.67 -47.79
C ALA A 426 -4.38 -22.19 -47.71
N SER A 427 -5.53 -22.62 -47.20
CA SER A 427 -6.01 -24.00 -47.44
C SER A 427 -7.52 -24.10 -47.63
N ALA A 428 -7.98 -23.53 -48.75
CA ALA A 428 -9.37 -23.60 -49.21
C ALA A 428 -9.96 -25.00 -49.57
N PRO A 429 -9.27 -26.17 -49.66
CA PRO A 429 -9.95 -27.39 -50.12
C PRO A 429 -10.56 -28.32 -49.05
N PHE A 430 -10.26 -28.19 -47.75
CA PHE A 430 -10.57 -29.27 -46.78
C PHE A 430 -11.67 -29.01 -45.74
N HIS A 431 -12.28 -27.81 -45.71
CA HIS A 431 -13.28 -27.46 -44.69
C HIS A 431 -14.72 -27.66 -45.18
N SER A 432 -15.18 -28.92 -45.26
CA SER A 432 -16.60 -29.23 -45.52
C SER A 432 -17.26 -30.18 -44.51
N SER A 433 -16.56 -30.55 -43.44
CA SER A 433 -17.18 -31.24 -42.31
C SER A 433 -16.60 -30.73 -41.00
N LEU A 434 -17.45 -30.02 -40.24
CA LEU A 434 -17.44 -29.86 -38.78
C LEU A 434 -16.14 -30.20 -38.04
N ILE A 435 -15.61 -29.18 -37.32
CA ILE A 435 -14.66 -29.26 -36.20
C ILE A 435 -13.17 -29.23 -36.61
N ASP A 436 -12.72 -28.05 -37.04
CA ASP A 436 -11.37 -27.57 -36.71
C ASP A 436 -11.55 -26.17 -36.10
N HIS A 437 -11.44 -26.08 -34.77
CA HIS A 437 -11.76 -24.89 -33.98
C HIS A 437 -10.66 -23.82 -34.00
N HIS A 438 -9.55 -24.05 -34.71
CA HIS A 438 -8.40 -23.14 -34.75
C HIS A 438 -8.61 -21.90 -35.65
N ASP A 439 -9.64 -21.88 -36.52
CA ASP A 439 -9.80 -20.85 -37.57
C ASP A 439 -10.98 -19.87 -37.37
N ASN A 440 -11.72 -19.96 -36.27
CA ASN A 440 -12.92 -19.15 -36.04
C ASN A 440 -12.78 -18.15 -34.87
N CYS A 441 -12.34 -16.93 -35.20
CA CYS A 441 -12.23 -15.80 -34.26
C CYS A 441 -13.59 -15.31 -33.74
N SER A 442 -14.66 -15.50 -34.52
CA SER A 442 -16.01 -15.03 -34.16
C SER A 442 -16.57 -15.77 -32.95
N ALA A 443 -16.40 -17.10 -32.90
CA ALA A 443 -16.87 -17.93 -31.78
C ALA A 443 -16.25 -17.55 -30.43
N TYR A 444 -14.97 -17.13 -30.44
CA TYR A 444 -14.22 -16.72 -29.24
C TYR A 444 -14.53 -15.30 -28.76
N PHE A 445 -15.28 -14.52 -29.53
CA PHE A 445 -15.81 -13.21 -29.13
C PHE A 445 -17.34 -13.21 -29.04
N GLY A 446 -17.96 -14.38 -28.87
CA GLY A 446 -19.42 -14.50 -28.68
C GLY A 446 -20.25 -14.46 -29.98
N GLY A 447 -19.62 -14.55 -31.14
CA GLY A 447 -20.25 -14.67 -32.46
C GLY A 447 -20.58 -16.11 -32.86
N PRO A 448 -21.27 -16.33 -34.00
CA PRO A 448 -21.67 -17.66 -34.46
C PRO A 448 -20.47 -18.59 -34.74
N THR A 449 -20.62 -19.87 -34.40
CA THR A 449 -19.57 -20.92 -34.46
C THR A 449 -19.11 -21.31 -35.88
N SER A 450 -19.45 -20.55 -36.92
CA SER A 450 -19.18 -20.89 -38.33
C SER A 450 -18.48 -19.81 -39.19
N ASP A 451 -18.09 -18.66 -38.64
CA ASP A 451 -17.47 -17.58 -39.45
C ASP A 451 -15.93 -17.64 -39.42
N SER A 452 -15.29 -17.51 -40.59
CA SER A 452 -13.83 -17.34 -40.69
C SER A 452 -13.37 -16.04 -40.01
N CYS A 453 -12.18 -16.03 -39.38
CA CYS A 453 -11.56 -14.83 -38.82
C CYS A 453 -11.61 -13.65 -39.81
N LEU A 454 -12.26 -12.54 -39.41
CA LEU A 454 -12.36 -11.36 -40.24
C LEU A 454 -10.96 -10.77 -40.46
N LEU A 455 -10.64 -10.41 -41.71
CA LEU A 455 -9.46 -9.62 -42.08
C LEU A 455 -8.12 -10.12 -41.49
N GLY A 456 -7.95 -11.44 -41.35
CA GLY A 456 -6.69 -12.03 -40.85
C GLY A 456 -6.53 -11.98 -39.34
N GLY A 457 -7.59 -12.13 -38.54
CA GLY A 457 -7.48 -12.36 -37.09
C GLY A 457 -6.89 -13.73 -36.72
N SER A 458 -6.40 -13.87 -35.49
CA SER A 458 -5.95 -15.14 -34.91
C SER A 458 -6.21 -15.22 -33.39
N HIS A 459 -5.85 -16.34 -32.75
CA HIS A 459 -6.04 -16.58 -31.31
C HIS A 459 -4.76 -16.50 -30.48
N ILE A 460 -3.63 -16.13 -31.07
CA ILE A 460 -2.27 -16.19 -30.49
C ILE A 460 -2.02 -15.31 -29.25
N LEU A 461 -3.02 -14.53 -28.84
CA LEU A 461 -2.90 -13.58 -27.75
C LEU A 461 -2.60 -14.25 -26.41
N ASP A 462 -3.25 -15.38 -26.13
CA ASP A 462 -3.07 -16.15 -24.90
C ASP A 462 -1.68 -16.81 -24.85
N ASP A 463 -1.16 -17.28 -25.98
CA ASP A 463 0.20 -17.80 -26.09
C ASP A 463 1.27 -16.76 -25.72
N VAL A 464 1.14 -15.54 -26.27
CA VAL A 464 2.05 -14.44 -25.95
C VAL A 464 1.88 -14.02 -24.48
N ALA A 465 0.65 -14.01 -23.96
CA ALA A 465 0.39 -13.69 -22.56
C ALA A 465 1.03 -14.70 -21.59
N TYR A 466 0.91 -15.99 -21.86
CA TYR A 466 1.54 -17.05 -21.05
C TYR A 466 3.07 -16.98 -21.11
N TYR A 467 3.65 -16.74 -22.29
CA TYR A 467 5.09 -16.51 -22.43
C TYR A 467 5.55 -15.32 -21.59
N ALA A 468 4.84 -14.20 -21.67
CA ALA A 468 5.15 -12.98 -20.94
C ALA A 468 5.11 -13.18 -19.42
N HIS A 469 4.21 -14.04 -18.95
CA HIS A 469 4.03 -14.33 -17.53
C HIS A 469 5.02 -15.36 -16.97
N THR A 470 5.37 -16.39 -17.72
CA THR A 470 6.21 -17.49 -17.23
C THR A 470 7.70 -17.33 -17.53
N THR A 471 8.06 -16.46 -18.47
CA THR A 471 9.45 -16.26 -18.89
C THR A 471 10.08 -15.05 -18.21
N ASP A 472 11.32 -15.22 -17.73
CA ASP A 472 12.16 -14.08 -17.34
C ASP A 472 12.59 -13.29 -18.59
N LEU A 473 11.97 -12.14 -18.81
CA LEU A 473 12.21 -11.25 -19.95
C LEU A 473 13.57 -10.54 -19.91
N ARG A 474 14.27 -10.59 -18.76
CA ARG A 474 15.57 -9.95 -18.59
C ARG A 474 16.69 -10.96 -18.34
N GLN A 475 16.54 -12.20 -18.76
CA GLN A 475 17.67 -13.15 -18.76
C GLN A 475 18.62 -12.92 -19.95
N GLY A 476 19.87 -13.42 -19.85
CA GLY A 476 20.89 -13.21 -20.89
C GLY A 476 20.57 -13.84 -22.26
N THR A 477 19.82 -14.94 -22.27
CA THR A 477 19.32 -15.59 -23.50
C THR A 477 17.86 -15.94 -23.29
N LEU A 478 16.98 -15.31 -24.05
CA LEU A 478 15.54 -15.49 -23.99
C LEU A 478 15.11 -16.67 -24.86
N PRO A 479 14.27 -17.58 -24.33
CA PRO A 479 13.58 -18.57 -25.14
C PRO A 479 12.83 -17.86 -26.28
N VAL A 480 12.91 -18.38 -27.50
CA VAL A 480 12.30 -17.81 -28.73
C VAL A 480 12.90 -16.49 -29.22
N LEU A 481 13.17 -15.53 -28.34
CA LEU A 481 13.60 -14.17 -28.69
C LEU A 481 15.12 -13.98 -28.87
N GLY A 482 15.95 -14.94 -28.43
CA GLY A 482 17.40 -14.91 -28.66
C GLY A 482 18.17 -14.13 -27.60
N ALA A 483 19.02 -13.17 -27.99
CA ALA A 483 19.86 -12.44 -27.03
C ALA A 483 19.02 -11.46 -26.18
N GLY A 484 19.14 -11.56 -24.85
CA GLY A 484 18.41 -10.70 -23.90
C GLY A 484 19.32 -9.70 -23.17
N ASN A 485 18.70 -8.78 -22.41
CA ASN A 485 19.39 -7.76 -21.62
C ASN A 485 19.38 -8.12 -20.13
N ASN A 486 20.47 -8.72 -19.68
CA ASN A 486 20.55 -9.35 -18.36
C ASN A 486 20.26 -8.38 -17.20
N LEU A 487 19.24 -8.69 -16.40
CA LEU A 487 18.94 -8.08 -15.10
C LEU A 487 18.68 -9.21 -14.10
N SER A 488 19.07 -9.00 -12.83
CA SER A 488 19.03 -10.09 -11.84
C SER A 488 17.61 -10.36 -11.34
N GLY A 489 17.23 -11.64 -11.25
CA GLY A 489 15.93 -12.09 -10.73
C GLY A 489 14.87 -12.16 -11.82
N LEU A 490 13.72 -12.77 -11.54
CA LEU A 490 12.63 -12.92 -12.51
C LEU A 490 12.01 -11.55 -12.88
N GLN A 491 12.03 -11.18 -14.16
CA GLN A 491 11.27 -10.05 -14.69
C GLN A 491 10.23 -10.54 -15.70
N ASN A 492 8.99 -10.73 -15.25
CA ASN A 492 7.86 -11.14 -16.08
C ASN A 492 6.78 -10.04 -16.15
N LEU A 493 5.74 -10.29 -16.94
CA LEU A 493 4.57 -9.42 -17.08
C LEU A 493 3.31 -10.13 -16.62
N ASN A 494 2.47 -9.41 -15.88
CA ASN A 494 1.10 -9.83 -15.60
C ASN A 494 0.15 -9.11 -16.54
N ILE A 495 -0.65 -9.88 -17.29
CA ILE A 495 -1.52 -9.38 -18.33
C ILE A 495 -2.93 -9.26 -17.80
N TYR A 496 -3.48 -8.06 -17.92
CA TYR A 496 -4.88 -7.73 -17.70
C TYR A 496 -5.51 -7.46 -19.05
N THR A 497 -6.68 -8.06 -19.29
CA THR A 497 -7.44 -7.82 -20.51
C THR A 497 -8.73 -7.10 -20.15
N PHE A 498 -9.04 -6.07 -20.94
CA PHE A 498 -10.17 -5.19 -20.72
C PHE A 498 -11.00 -5.13 -22.00
N PHE A 499 -12.19 -5.73 -21.98
CA PHE A 499 -13.13 -5.68 -23.08
C PHE A 499 -14.06 -4.48 -22.93
N ALA A 500 -13.86 -3.45 -23.74
CA ALA A 500 -14.68 -2.25 -23.73
C ALA A 500 -15.86 -2.38 -24.71
N PHE A 501 -17.00 -1.83 -24.33
CA PHE A 501 -18.24 -1.79 -25.12
C PHE A 501 -18.81 -3.16 -25.52
N GLY A 502 -18.44 -4.23 -24.81
CA GLY A 502 -18.89 -5.58 -25.08
C GLY A 502 -18.86 -6.49 -23.84
N THR A 503 -19.31 -7.75 -24.01
CA THR A 503 -19.31 -8.78 -22.96
C THR A 503 -18.84 -10.13 -23.49
N GLY A 504 -18.14 -10.91 -22.68
CA GLY A 504 -17.96 -12.35 -22.88
C GLY A 504 -16.89 -12.75 -23.89
N ALA A 505 -15.87 -11.94 -24.11
CA ALA A 505 -14.76 -12.26 -25.00
C ALA A 505 -13.88 -13.39 -24.43
N SER A 506 -14.05 -14.62 -24.94
CA SER A 506 -13.34 -15.83 -24.49
C SER A 506 -11.83 -15.74 -24.67
N VAL A 507 -11.32 -15.23 -25.81
CA VAL A 507 -9.85 -15.13 -26.01
C VAL A 507 -9.20 -14.18 -24.99
N LEU A 508 -9.91 -13.11 -24.60
CA LEU A 508 -9.43 -12.16 -23.61
C LEU A 508 -9.45 -12.78 -22.21
N LYS A 509 -10.45 -13.62 -21.91
CA LYS A 509 -10.50 -14.41 -20.68
C LYS A 509 -9.37 -15.42 -20.60
N ASP A 510 -9.10 -16.14 -21.70
CA ASP A 510 -8.01 -17.11 -21.77
C ASP A 510 -6.67 -16.39 -21.59
N ALA A 511 -6.42 -15.30 -22.32
CA ALA A 511 -5.21 -14.48 -22.14
C ALA A 511 -5.04 -13.94 -20.71
N ALA A 512 -6.13 -13.50 -20.05
CA ALA A 512 -6.09 -13.06 -18.65
C ALA A 512 -5.78 -14.20 -17.66
N LYS A 513 -6.34 -15.38 -17.90
CA LYS A 513 -6.11 -16.60 -17.09
C LYS A 513 -4.64 -17.00 -17.15
N VAL A 514 -4.09 -17.13 -18.36
CA VAL A 514 -2.74 -17.66 -18.58
C VAL A 514 -1.66 -16.60 -18.40
N GLY A 515 -2.02 -15.33 -18.58
CA GLY A 515 -1.13 -14.18 -18.46
C GLY A 515 -0.99 -13.60 -17.06
N GLY A 516 -1.65 -14.15 -16.03
CA GLY A 516 -1.48 -13.62 -14.67
C GLY A 516 -2.08 -14.44 -13.54
N PHE A 517 -2.04 -15.77 -13.66
CA PHE A 517 -2.32 -16.69 -12.57
C PHE A 517 -1.24 -16.61 -11.48
N THR A 518 -1.55 -17.12 -10.29
CA THR A 518 -0.59 -17.30 -9.20
C THR A 518 -0.44 -18.79 -8.95
N ASP A 519 0.69 -19.34 -9.38
CA ASP A 519 1.00 -20.76 -9.22
C ASP A 519 1.06 -21.16 -7.72
N GLN A 520 0.14 -22.03 -7.30
CA GLN A 520 0.07 -22.48 -5.90
C GLN A 520 0.81 -23.80 -5.67
N ASN A 521 1.06 -24.58 -6.72
CA ASN A 521 1.56 -25.94 -6.62
C ASN A 521 2.97 -26.14 -7.23
N GLY A 522 3.52 -25.11 -7.88
CA GLY A 522 4.87 -25.07 -8.44
C GLY A 522 4.99 -25.70 -9.82
N ASN A 523 3.88 -25.92 -10.54
CA ASN A 523 3.87 -26.53 -11.88
C ASN A 523 3.95 -25.50 -13.03
N ASN A 524 3.88 -24.21 -12.74
CA ASN A 524 3.76 -23.10 -13.70
C ASN A 524 2.54 -23.21 -14.64
N LEU A 525 1.46 -23.88 -14.24
CA LEU A 525 0.23 -24.04 -15.03
C LEU A 525 -0.96 -23.42 -14.27
N PRO A 526 -1.95 -22.83 -14.95
CA PRO A 526 -3.19 -22.38 -14.34
C PRO A 526 -4.21 -23.54 -14.28
N ASP A 527 -3.90 -24.61 -13.54
CA ASP A 527 -4.68 -25.85 -13.50
C ASP A 527 -5.70 -25.88 -12.36
N LEU A 528 -5.54 -25.04 -11.34
CA LEU A 528 -6.48 -24.93 -10.23
C LEU A 528 -7.27 -23.62 -10.31
N PRO A 529 -8.61 -23.62 -10.14
CA PRO A 529 -9.40 -22.38 -10.09
C PRO A 529 -8.85 -21.37 -9.08
N ALA A 530 -8.33 -21.84 -7.94
CA ALA A 530 -7.73 -20.99 -6.91
C ALA A 530 -6.48 -20.21 -7.37
N GLU A 531 -5.91 -20.51 -8.54
CA GLU A 531 -4.73 -19.81 -9.09
C GLU A 531 -5.11 -18.62 -9.96
N TYR A 532 -6.33 -18.55 -10.48
CA TYR A 532 -6.74 -17.52 -11.44
C TYR A 532 -8.14 -16.92 -11.21
N ASP A 533 -8.97 -17.51 -10.35
CA ASP A 533 -10.34 -17.06 -10.05
C ASP A 533 -10.59 -17.18 -8.54
N THR A 534 -10.29 -16.10 -7.82
CA THR A 534 -10.38 -16.03 -6.36
C THR A 534 -11.26 -14.90 -5.86
N VAL A 535 -11.57 -13.93 -6.73
CA VAL A 535 -12.41 -12.79 -6.42
C VAL A 535 -13.49 -12.63 -7.47
N ASN A 536 -14.60 -12.03 -7.06
CA ASN A 536 -15.64 -11.67 -8.00
C ASN A 536 -15.27 -10.35 -8.70
N ASN A 537 -15.07 -10.38 -10.02
CA ASN A 537 -14.55 -9.24 -10.79
C ASN A 537 -15.55 -8.06 -10.86
N LEU A 538 -16.83 -8.35 -10.61
CA LEU A 538 -17.90 -7.35 -10.56
C LEU A 538 -17.87 -6.55 -9.24
N THR A 539 -17.69 -7.24 -8.12
CA THR A 539 -17.87 -6.68 -6.76
C THR A 539 -16.57 -6.51 -5.97
N GLY A 540 -15.47 -7.13 -6.40
CA GLY A 540 -14.20 -7.19 -5.68
C GLY A 540 -14.24 -8.03 -4.40
N ALA A 541 -15.35 -8.75 -4.14
CA ALA A 541 -15.50 -9.61 -2.97
C ALA A 541 -14.73 -10.93 -3.15
N ALA A 542 -14.33 -11.56 -2.04
CA ALA A 542 -13.71 -12.89 -2.07
C ALA A 542 -14.71 -13.95 -2.53
N GLY A 543 -14.26 -14.87 -3.39
CA GLY A 543 -15.05 -15.96 -3.93
C GLY A 543 -14.98 -15.99 -5.46
N ALA A 544 -14.92 -17.21 -6.01
CA ALA A 544 -14.83 -17.43 -7.44
C ALA A 544 -16.16 -17.12 -8.16
N ASP A 545 -16.09 -16.46 -9.32
CA ASP A 545 -17.27 -16.13 -10.13
C ASP A 545 -17.25 -16.77 -11.54
N GLY A 546 -16.26 -17.61 -11.82
CA GLY A 546 -16.06 -18.26 -13.12
C GLY A 546 -15.38 -17.36 -14.14
N VAL A 547 -14.92 -16.17 -13.76
CA VAL A 547 -14.20 -15.22 -14.59
C VAL A 547 -12.79 -15.04 -14.02
N PRO A 548 -11.72 -15.12 -14.83
CA PRO A 548 -10.37 -14.92 -14.33
C PRO A 548 -10.18 -13.53 -13.71
N ASP A 549 -9.52 -13.43 -12.55
CA ASP A 549 -9.33 -12.20 -11.74
C ASP A 549 -8.71 -11.02 -12.52
N ASN A 550 -8.06 -11.29 -13.66
CA ASN A 550 -7.41 -10.28 -14.51
C ASN A 550 -8.24 -9.85 -15.74
N TYR A 551 -9.44 -10.42 -15.93
CA TYR A 551 -10.36 -10.08 -17.01
C TYR A 551 -11.41 -9.07 -16.55
N PHE A 552 -11.56 -7.97 -17.29
CA PHE A 552 -12.58 -6.97 -17.02
C PHE A 552 -13.37 -6.68 -18.29
N GLU A 553 -14.66 -6.37 -18.14
CA GLU A 553 -15.52 -5.96 -19.24
C GLU A 553 -16.41 -4.79 -18.81
N ALA A 554 -16.72 -3.91 -19.76
CA ALA A 554 -17.60 -2.77 -19.56
C ALA A 554 -18.46 -2.55 -20.79
N VAL A 555 -19.78 -2.44 -20.62
CA VAL A 555 -20.74 -2.23 -21.72
C VAL A 555 -21.03 -0.76 -22.01
N ASP A 556 -20.68 0.13 -21.08
CA ASP A 556 -20.92 1.57 -21.17
C ASP A 556 -19.84 2.36 -20.42
N ALA A 557 -19.90 3.68 -20.49
CA ALA A 557 -18.90 4.56 -19.91
C ALA A 557 -18.86 4.58 -18.36
N PHE A 558 -19.97 4.32 -17.66
CA PHE A 558 -19.92 4.23 -16.19
C PHE A 558 -19.26 2.94 -15.74
N ALA A 559 -19.68 1.83 -16.35
CA ALA A 559 -19.03 0.54 -16.13
C ALA A 559 -17.54 0.65 -16.48
N LEU A 560 -17.18 1.42 -17.51
CA LEU A 560 -15.79 1.60 -17.93
C LEU A 560 -14.92 2.27 -16.86
N GLU A 561 -15.39 3.37 -16.27
CA GLU A 561 -14.67 4.07 -15.20
C GLU A 561 -14.49 3.17 -13.96
N ASP A 562 -15.60 2.61 -13.47
CA ASP A 562 -15.60 1.76 -12.28
C ASP A 562 -14.69 0.53 -12.47
N ARG A 563 -14.77 -0.12 -13.64
CA ARG A 563 -13.97 -1.31 -13.95
C ARG A 563 -12.49 -0.97 -14.11
N LEU A 564 -12.15 0.14 -14.77
CA LEU A 564 -10.75 0.53 -14.95
C LEU A 564 -10.11 0.88 -13.60
N LEU A 565 -10.84 1.58 -12.72
CA LEU A 565 -10.39 1.82 -11.34
C LEU A 565 -10.21 0.51 -10.58
N ALA A 566 -11.14 -0.44 -10.69
CA ALA A 566 -11.02 -1.76 -10.08
C ALA A 566 -9.79 -2.55 -10.60
N THR A 567 -9.51 -2.51 -11.91
CA THR A 567 -8.33 -3.13 -12.52
C THR A 567 -7.04 -2.53 -11.94
N ILE A 568 -6.94 -1.20 -11.88
CA ILE A 568 -5.76 -0.52 -11.34
C ILE A 568 -5.62 -0.78 -9.84
N ALA A 569 -6.73 -0.83 -9.09
CA ALA A 569 -6.75 -1.18 -7.67
C ALA A 569 -6.17 -2.59 -7.44
N SER A 570 -6.61 -3.57 -8.23
CA SER A 570 -6.10 -4.96 -8.18
C SER A 570 -4.60 -5.02 -8.47
N ILE A 571 -4.13 -4.28 -9.48
CA ILE A 571 -2.69 -4.16 -9.80
C ILE A 571 -1.90 -3.57 -8.63
N LEU A 572 -2.36 -2.45 -8.08
CA LEU A 572 -1.71 -1.78 -6.96
C LEU A 572 -1.68 -2.68 -5.71
N GLU A 573 -2.73 -3.46 -5.48
CA GLU A 573 -2.80 -4.44 -4.38
C GLU A 573 -1.78 -5.57 -4.58
N LYS A 574 -1.71 -6.17 -5.76
CA LYS A 574 -0.73 -7.21 -6.09
C LYS A 574 0.71 -6.68 -6.03
N SER A 575 0.92 -5.38 -6.29
CA SER A 575 2.21 -4.71 -6.12
C SER A 575 2.53 -4.44 -4.64
N ALA A 576 1.53 -4.02 -3.86
CA ALA A 576 1.66 -3.73 -2.44
C ALA A 576 1.84 -4.98 -1.58
N SER A 577 1.22 -6.11 -1.94
CA SER A 577 1.44 -7.41 -1.27
C SER A 577 2.91 -7.86 -1.33
N GLY A 578 3.71 -7.28 -2.23
CA GLY A 578 5.16 -7.40 -2.33
C GLY A 578 5.97 -6.66 -1.26
N THR A 579 5.36 -5.81 -0.42
CA THR A 579 6.11 -5.24 0.71
C THR A 579 6.43 -6.36 1.68
N ALA A 580 7.72 -6.60 1.93
CA ALA A 580 8.12 -7.60 2.89
C ALA A 580 7.50 -7.24 4.25
N VAL A 581 6.68 -8.12 4.79
CA VAL A 581 6.28 -8.04 6.19
C VAL A 581 7.58 -8.07 6.97
N SER A 582 7.82 -7.03 7.76
CA SER A 582 8.93 -7.08 8.69
C SER A 582 8.51 -7.95 9.86
N VAL A 583 8.82 -9.24 9.75
CA VAL A 583 8.66 -10.21 10.80
C VAL A 583 9.96 -10.23 11.61
N LEU A 584 10.18 -9.22 12.44
CA LEU A 584 10.85 -9.50 13.70
C LEU A 584 9.83 -10.31 14.49
N ALA A 585 9.78 -11.64 14.25
CA ALA A 585 8.98 -12.60 15.01
C ALA A 585 9.49 -12.60 16.46
N THR A 586 9.19 -11.53 17.15
CA THR A 586 9.39 -11.45 18.58
C THR A 586 8.06 -11.90 19.15
N SER A 587 8.05 -13.18 19.45
CA SER A 587 6.93 -13.81 20.10
C SER A 587 7.18 -13.87 21.60
N SER A 588 6.13 -13.65 22.38
CA SER A 588 6.11 -14.10 23.76
C SER A 588 5.07 -15.20 23.90
N THR A 589 5.42 -16.21 24.68
CA THR A 589 4.48 -17.23 25.09
C THR A 589 3.74 -16.74 26.33
N GLY A 590 2.42 -16.67 26.23
CA GLY A 590 1.54 -16.65 27.38
C GLY A 590 1.04 -18.07 27.68
N ASP A 591 0.11 -18.19 28.62
CA ASP A 591 -0.50 -19.48 28.89
C ASP A 591 -1.43 -19.84 27.71
N GLY A 592 -1.10 -20.90 26.97
CA GLY A 592 -1.90 -21.45 25.86
C GLY A 592 -1.84 -20.71 24.52
N ALA A 593 -1.10 -19.60 24.42
CA ALA A 593 -1.02 -18.81 23.19
C ALA A 593 0.34 -18.14 22.99
N LEU A 594 0.64 -17.86 21.73
CA LEU A 594 1.79 -17.11 21.25
C LEU A 594 1.32 -15.76 20.70
N TYR A 595 1.94 -14.67 21.15
CA TYR A 595 1.61 -13.32 20.71
C TYR A 595 2.68 -12.80 19.77
N GLN A 596 2.27 -12.35 18.59
CA GLN A 596 3.18 -11.90 17.53
C GLN A 596 2.78 -10.49 17.09
N SER A 597 3.79 -9.62 16.97
CA SER A 597 3.66 -8.31 16.32
C SER A 597 4.35 -8.30 14.97
N TYR A 598 3.79 -7.54 14.03
CA TYR A 598 4.38 -7.28 12.72
C TYR A 598 3.83 -5.95 12.16
N PHE A 599 4.40 -5.47 11.06
CA PHE A 599 3.94 -4.26 10.40
C PHE A 599 4.08 -4.34 8.88
N TYR A 600 3.29 -3.52 8.19
CA TYR A 600 3.49 -3.21 6.77
C TYR A 600 3.99 -1.78 6.61
N PRO A 601 5.11 -1.56 5.88
CA PRO A 601 5.57 -0.22 5.55
C PRO A 601 4.54 0.58 4.74
N SER A 602 3.76 -0.10 3.91
CA SER A 602 2.70 0.49 3.10
C SER A 602 1.61 -0.54 2.79
N LYS A 603 0.34 -0.15 2.94
CA LYS A 603 -0.83 -0.96 2.62
C LYS A 603 -1.81 -0.14 1.79
N LEU A 604 -2.31 -0.70 0.70
CA LEU A 604 -3.32 -0.04 -0.14
C LEU A 604 -4.70 -0.14 0.51
N GLU A 605 -5.42 0.98 0.61
CA GLU A 605 -6.85 0.99 0.87
C GLU A 605 -7.61 0.91 -0.46
N LYS A 606 -8.40 -0.15 -0.65
CA LYS A 606 -9.08 -0.43 -1.93
C LYS A 606 -10.11 0.63 -2.30
N THR A 607 -10.82 1.18 -1.31
CA THR A 607 -11.92 2.12 -1.54
C THR A 607 -11.43 3.50 -1.97
N THR A 608 -10.28 3.93 -1.46
CA THR A 608 -9.74 5.28 -1.69
C THR A 608 -8.51 5.30 -2.59
N LEU A 609 -7.96 4.12 -2.92
CA LEU A 609 -6.70 3.93 -3.65
C LEU A 609 -5.50 4.67 -3.00
N ASN A 610 -5.60 4.93 -1.70
CA ASN A 610 -4.55 5.56 -0.93
C ASN A 610 -3.68 4.52 -0.25
N PHE A 611 -2.38 4.75 -0.26
CA PHE A 611 -1.43 3.99 0.53
C PHE A 611 -1.42 4.51 1.96
N VAL A 612 -1.75 3.65 2.90
CA VAL A 612 -1.57 3.87 4.33
C VAL A 612 -0.22 3.28 4.74
N ASN A 613 0.69 4.16 5.14
CA ASN A 613 2.03 3.77 5.51
C ASN A 613 2.14 3.38 6.99
N TRP A 614 3.11 2.54 7.33
CA TRP A 614 3.50 2.21 8.71
C TRP A 614 2.34 1.71 9.59
N VAL A 615 1.67 0.68 9.11
CA VAL A 615 0.53 0.06 9.82
C VAL A 615 1.01 -1.13 10.66
N GLY A 616 0.77 -1.08 11.97
CA GLY A 616 1.14 -2.15 12.89
C GLY A 616 0.01 -3.11 13.20
N TYR A 617 0.40 -4.34 13.53
CA TYR A 617 -0.47 -5.47 13.87
C TYR A 617 0.08 -6.17 15.10
N THR A 618 -0.81 -6.63 15.96
CA THR A 618 -0.47 -7.53 17.08
C THR A 618 -1.57 -8.58 17.18
N GLN A 619 -1.20 -9.85 17.10
CA GLN A 619 -2.13 -10.96 17.08
C GLN A 619 -1.81 -12.02 18.13
N GLY A 620 -2.85 -12.70 18.61
CA GLY A 620 -2.75 -13.89 19.47
C GLY A 620 -3.06 -15.16 18.67
N LEU A 621 -2.15 -16.12 18.69
CA LEU A 621 -2.27 -17.42 18.03
C LEU A 621 -2.27 -18.51 19.09
N PHE A 622 -3.03 -19.58 18.90
CA PHE A 622 -2.99 -20.70 19.83
C PHE A 622 -1.63 -21.40 19.78
N LEU A 623 -1.19 -21.86 20.95
CA LEU A 623 -0.04 -22.74 21.08
C LEU A 623 -0.53 -24.07 21.65
N ASP A 624 -0.49 -25.11 20.83
CA ASP A 624 -0.96 -26.43 21.25
C ASP A 624 0.05 -27.14 22.17
N THR A 625 -0.34 -28.30 22.70
CA THR A 625 0.51 -29.08 23.63
C THR A 625 1.77 -29.65 22.96
N PHE A 626 1.77 -29.76 21.63
CA PHE A 626 2.87 -30.29 20.82
C PHE A 626 3.82 -29.19 20.34
N GLY A 627 3.48 -27.93 20.58
CA GLY A 627 4.26 -26.76 20.19
C GLY A 627 3.94 -26.24 18.79
N ASN A 628 2.87 -26.71 18.16
CA ASN A 628 2.40 -26.14 16.91
C ASN A 628 1.62 -24.84 17.16
N LEU A 629 1.73 -23.91 16.21
CA LEU A 629 0.90 -22.72 16.18
C LEU A 629 -0.40 -23.03 15.45
N ARG A 630 -1.52 -22.54 15.99
CA ARG A 630 -2.85 -22.73 15.41
C ARG A 630 -3.61 -21.41 15.34
N GLU A 631 -4.40 -21.27 14.28
CA GLU A 631 -5.34 -20.16 14.11
C GLU A 631 -6.69 -20.48 14.79
N ASP A 632 -7.53 -19.48 15.01
CA ASP A 632 -8.90 -19.61 15.53
C ASP A 632 -9.87 -19.57 14.33
N THR A 633 -10.10 -20.73 13.72
CA THR A 633 -10.72 -20.81 12.38
C THR A 633 -12.20 -20.45 12.43
N ASN A 634 -12.87 -20.75 13.54
CA ASN A 634 -14.28 -20.45 13.76
C ASN A 634 -14.50 -19.15 14.57
N GLY A 635 -13.44 -18.54 15.11
CA GLY A 635 -13.47 -17.28 15.84
C GLY A 635 -14.14 -17.37 17.21
N ASP A 636 -14.15 -18.54 17.84
CA ASP A 636 -14.85 -18.79 19.11
C ASP A 636 -13.95 -18.64 20.35
N GLY A 637 -12.64 -18.43 20.15
CA GLY A 637 -11.65 -18.30 21.21
C GLY A 637 -11.36 -19.60 21.98
N ARG A 638 -11.68 -20.76 21.41
CA ARG A 638 -11.45 -22.09 21.95
C ARG A 638 -10.61 -22.93 21.00
N LEU A 639 -9.61 -23.60 21.54
CA LEU A 639 -8.74 -24.46 20.74
C LEU A 639 -9.34 -25.85 20.57
N VAL A 640 -9.82 -26.16 19.36
CA VAL A 640 -10.31 -27.48 18.95
C VAL A 640 -9.51 -27.95 17.74
N TYR A 641 -8.71 -29.00 17.90
CA TYR A 641 -7.75 -29.43 16.86
C TYR A 641 -8.39 -29.74 15.50
N GLN A 642 -9.60 -30.28 15.48
CA GLN A 642 -10.32 -30.62 14.26
C GLN A 642 -10.87 -29.40 13.50
N ASN A 643 -11.04 -28.27 14.20
CA ASN A 643 -11.58 -27.05 13.62
C ASN A 643 -10.44 -26.06 13.29
N ASP A 644 -9.40 -26.04 14.12
CA ASP A 644 -8.35 -25.02 14.11
C ASP A 644 -7.08 -25.48 13.39
N ASN A 645 -6.83 -24.87 12.24
CA ASN A 645 -5.71 -25.24 11.38
C ASN A 645 -4.35 -24.96 12.02
N ILE A 646 -3.40 -25.86 11.78
CA ILE A 646 -1.98 -25.66 12.07
C ILE A 646 -1.41 -24.67 11.06
N ILE A 647 -0.66 -23.68 11.54
CA ILE A 647 -0.02 -22.66 10.69
C ILE A 647 1.50 -22.82 10.71
N THR A 648 2.11 -22.70 9.53
CA THR A 648 3.57 -22.58 9.39
C THR A 648 3.91 -21.37 8.55
N THR A 649 4.89 -20.59 9.00
CA THR A 649 5.40 -19.42 8.26
C THR A 649 6.67 -19.80 7.51
N GLN A 650 6.78 -19.40 6.26
CA GLN A 650 7.96 -19.59 5.43
C GLN A 650 8.40 -18.27 4.79
N TYR A 651 9.71 -18.08 4.59
CA TYR A 651 10.23 -16.96 3.81
C TYR A 651 10.65 -17.50 2.44
N ASP A 652 10.10 -16.91 1.38
CA ASP A 652 10.45 -17.31 0.03
C ASP A 652 11.78 -16.67 -0.38
N ASN A 653 12.83 -17.49 -0.42
CA ASN A 653 14.17 -17.08 -0.83
C ASN A 653 14.54 -17.59 -2.23
N ASN A 654 13.59 -18.15 -2.99
CA ASN A 654 13.85 -18.64 -4.34
C ASN A 654 13.80 -17.46 -5.32
N THR A 655 14.94 -17.05 -5.87
CA THR A 655 15.04 -15.91 -6.81
C THR A 655 14.25 -16.08 -8.11
N ALA A 656 13.85 -17.31 -8.43
CA ALA A 656 13.00 -17.62 -9.57
C ALA A 656 11.50 -17.68 -9.22
N SER A 657 11.15 -17.53 -7.93
CA SER A 657 9.75 -17.58 -7.48
C SER A 657 9.06 -16.22 -7.66
N PRO A 658 7.78 -16.19 -8.07
CA PRO A 658 6.99 -14.96 -8.17
C PRO A 658 6.75 -14.29 -6.81
N THR A 659 6.91 -15.02 -5.71
CA THR A 659 6.78 -14.53 -4.32
C THR A 659 8.12 -14.28 -3.64
N TYR A 660 9.23 -14.24 -4.41
CA TYR A 660 10.57 -14.02 -3.87
C TYR A 660 10.64 -12.78 -2.95
N GLY A 661 11.17 -13.00 -1.74
CA GLY A 661 11.33 -11.95 -0.73
C GLY A 661 10.10 -11.74 0.16
N GLN A 662 9.07 -12.57 0.05
CA GLN A 662 7.85 -12.49 0.87
C GLN A 662 7.84 -13.51 2.02
N VAL A 663 7.14 -13.15 3.10
CA VAL A 663 6.77 -14.09 4.16
C VAL A 663 5.39 -14.64 3.87
N LEU A 664 5.30 -15.95 3.75
CA LEU A 664 4.10 -16.69 3.39
C LEU A 664 3.65 -17.60 4.54
N VAL A 665 2.38 -17.95 4.54
CA VAL A 665 1.74 -18.83 5.52
C VAL A 665 1.14 -20.03 4.81
N ASN A 666 1.43 -21.21 5.34
CA ASN A 666 0.80 -22.46 4.95
C ASN A 666 -0.12 -22.92 6.08
N LYS A 667 -1.31 -23.39 5.72
CA LYS A 667 -2.31 -23.93 6.66
C LYS A 667 -2.48 -25.42 6.45
N TYR A 668 -2.59 -26.17 7.55
CA TYR A 668 -2.74 -27.62 7.56
C TYR A 668 -3.91 -28.03 8.44
N VAL A 669 -4.69 -29.01 7.96
CA VAL A 669 -5.84 -29.58 8.68
C VAL A 669 -5.36 -30.76 9.54
N ASP A 670 -5.97 -30.92 10.71
CA ASP A 670 -5.81 -32.04 11.64
C ASP A 670 -7.20 -32.61 11.95
N ALA A 671 -7.80 -33.27 10.97
CA ALA A 671 -9.17 -33.77 11.05
C ALA A 671 -9.31 -34.94 12.03
N ASN A 672 -8.22 -35.66 12.30
CA ASN A 672 -8.21 -36.78 13.24
C ASN A 672 -8.01 -36.32 14.70
N GLY A 673 -7.51 -35.09 14.93
CA GLY A 673 -7.31 -34.48 16.24
C GLY A 673 -6.13 -35.04 17.03
N ASP A 674 -5.14 -35.61 16.37
CA ASP A 674 -3.97 -36.22 17.02
C ASP A 674 -2.85 -35.22 17.33
N GLY A 675 -3.01 -33.95 16.90
CA GLY A 675 -2.02 -32.90 17.10
C GLY A 675 -0.99 -32.80 15.98
N THR A 676 -1.13 -33.56 14.90
CA THR A 676 -0.26 -33.54 13.73
C THR A 676 -1.05 -33.24 12.47
N ALA A 677 -0.39 -32.65 11.47
CA ALA A 677 -1.02 -32.43 10.18
C ALA A 677 -1.28 -33.77 9.47
N ASP A 678 -2.50 -33.97 8.97
CA ASP A 678 -2.87 -35.21 8.26
C ASP A 678 -2.10 -35.41 6.94
N SER A 679 -1.57 -34.33 6.37
CA SER A 679 -0.84 -34.30 5.10
C SER A 679 0.41 -33.44 5.19
N THR A 680 1.45 -33.83 4.45
CA THR A 680 2.65 -32.99 4.25
C THR A 680 2.39 -31.84 3.28
N THR A 681 1.32 -31.92 2.48
CA THR A 681 0.88 -30.85 1.58
C THR A 681 -0.13 -29.96 2.32
N PRO A 682 0.07 -28.64 2.34
CA PRO A 682 -0.85 -27.72 3.02
C PRO A 682 -2.23 -27.71 2.34
N SER A 683 -3.30 -27.52 3.14
CA SER A 683 -4.66 -27.32 2.61
C SER A 683 -4.81 -25.94 1.96
N GLN A 684 -4.01 -24.98 2.41
CA GLN A 684 -3.89 -23.65 1.81
C GLN A 684 -2.43 -23.24 1.83
N ALA A 685 -1.80 -23.16 0.66
CA ALA A 685 -0.40 -22.78 0.50
C ALA A 685 -0.24 -21.28 0.23
N ASN A 686 0.94 -20.74 0.54
CA ASN A 686 1.42 -19.43 0.08
C ASN A 686 0.49 -18.25 0.42
N LYS A 687 -0.21 -18.30 1.55
CA LYS A 687 -1.10 -17.22 2.01
C LYS A 687 -0.33 -16.07 2.62
N ALA A 688 -0.93 -14.88 2.66
CA ALA A 688 -0.34 -13.73 3.32
C ALA A 688 -0.45 -13.86 4.84
N LEU A 689 0.42 -13.18 5.59
CA LEU A 689 0.33 -13.16 7.06
C LEU A 689 -1.00 -12.57 7.56
N SER A 690 -1.59 -11.65 6.80
CA SER A 690 -2.91 -11.07 7.07
C SER A 690 -4.08 -12.06 6.91
N ASP A 691 -3.86 -13.22 6.29
CA ASP A 691 -4.90 -14.23 6.04
C ASP A 691 -5.03 -15.22 7.22
N ILE A 692 -4.15 -15.12 8.22
CA ILE A 692 -4.31 -15.87 9.47
C ILE A 692 -5.57 -15.36 10.17
N LEU A 693 -6.35 -16.28 10.75
CA LEU A 693 -7.48 -15.96 11.61
C LEU A 693 -7.04 -16.05 13.08
N PRO A 694 -6.52 -14.97 13.70
CA PRO A 694 -6.06 -15.06 15.08
C PRO A 694 -7.23 -15.04 16.07
N ILE A 695 -6.96 -15.46 17.31
CA ILE A 695 -7.91 -15.35 18.44
C ILE A 695 -8.40 -13.90 18.58
N TRP A 696 -7.48 -12.96 18.36
CA TRP A 696 -7.75 -11.54 18.25
C TRP A 696 -6.62 -10.84 17.51
N GLU A 697 -6.92 -9.68 16.91
CA GLU A 697 -5.96 -8.79 16.27
C GLU A 697 -6.17 -7.37 16.80
N ALA A 698 -5.17 -6.83 17.49
CA ALA A 698 -5.26 -5.58 18.23
C ALA A 698 -5.50 -4.36 17.34
N GLY A 699 -4.88 -4.29 16.16
CA GLY A 699 -5.06 -3.19 15.21
C GLY A 699 -6.51 -3.06 14.73
N LYS A 700 -7.14 -4.19 14.42
CA LYS A 700 -8.56 -4.32 14.04
C LYS A 700 -9.47 -3.92 15.20
N GLN A 701 -9.26 -4.45 16.40
CA GLN A 701 -10.06 -4.08 17.56
C GLN A 701 -9.93 -2.60 17.89
N LEU A 702 -8.70 -2.07 17.82
CA LEU A 702 -8.45 -0.66 18.04
C LEU A 702 -9.07 0.21 16.94
N ALA A 703 -9.10 -0.23 15.68
CA ALA A 703 -9.78 0.47 14.58
C ALA A 703 -11.31 0.52 14.80
N LEU A 704 -11.90 -0.57 15.30
CA LEU A 704 -13.33 -0.67 15.64
C LEU A 704 -13.71 0.14 16.90
N MET A 705 -12.78 0.35 17.83
CA MET A 705 -13.00 1.13 19.03
C MET A 705 -13.23 2.61 18.72
N ASP A 706 -14.30 3.18 19.29
CA ASP A 706 -14.57 4.61 19.20
C ASP A 706 -13.44 5.43 19.89
N PRO A 707 -12.89 6.47 19.25
CA PRO A 707 -11.88 7.34 19.84
C PRO A 707 -12.24 7.93 21.21
N THR A 708 -13.53 8.12 21.54
CA THR A 708 -13.96 8.62 22.86
C THR A 708 -13.83 7.58 23.96
N ASN A 709 -13.87 6.29 23.61
CA ASN A 709 -13.78 5.18 24.57
C ASN A 709 -12.34 4.77 24.89
N ARG A 710 -11.35 5.40 24.24
CA ARG A 710 -9.92 5.16 24.50
C ARG A 710 -9.45 5.90 25.75
N THR A 711 -8.81 5.16 26.65
CA THR A 711 -8.11 5.69 27.82
C THR A 711 -6.65 5.89 27.48
N LEU A 712 -6.28 7.11 27.08
CA LEU A 712 -4.89 7.47 26.79
C LEU A 712 -4.35 8.34 27.91
N LEU A 713 -3.23 7.92 28.48
CA LEU A 713 -2.57 8.55 29.60
C LEU A 713 -1.27 9.18 29.13
N THR A 714 -0.94 10.33 29.68
CA THR A 714 0.37 10.95 29.55
C THR A 714 0.72 11.61 30.87
N TRP A 715 1.84 12.33 30.91
CA TRP A 715 2.13 13.19 32.03
C TRP A 715 2.78 14.48 31.55
N VAL A 716 2.70 15.51 32.39
CA VAL A 716 3.29 16.82 32.13
C VAL A 716 4.04 17.29 33.37
N ASP A 717 5.35 17.50 33.21
CA ASP A 717 6.19 18.09 34.26
C ASP A 717 5.85 19.59 34.37
N SER A 718 4.90 19.95 35.22
CA SER A 718 4.34 21.31 35.26
C SER A 718 5.30 22.27 35.98
N ASN A 719 6.00 21.77 37.00
CA ASN A 719 6.95 22.54 37.81
C ASN A 719 8.40 22.45 37.31
N ASN A 720 8.66 21.67 36.26
CA ASN A 720 9.95 21.47 35.62
C ASN A 720 11.03 20.90 36.57
N ASN A 721 10.63 20.02 37.50
CA ASN A 721 11.54 19.41 38.47
C ASN A 721 12.07 18.03 38.02
N GLY A 722 11.54 17.48 36.91
CA GLY A 722 11.90 16.17 36.37
C GLY A 722 11.41 14.98 37.18
N LEU A 723 10.47 15.19 38.10
CA LEU A 723 9.80 14.18 38.90
C LEU A 723 8.35 14.03 38.47
N VAL A 724 7.73 12.92 38.86
CA VAL A 724 6.30 12.68 38.63
C VAL A 724 5.57 12.98 39.93
N ASP A 725 4.91 14.14 39.97
CA ASP A 725 4.14 14.59 41.13
C ASP A 725 2.66 14.19 41.04
N VAL A 726 1.97 14.24 42.18
CA VAL A 726 0.53 13.96 42.23
C VAL A 726 -0.23 14.96 41.37
N GLY A 727 -0.96 14.47 40.37
CA GLY A 727 -1.73 15.28 39.42
C GLY A 727 -1.01 15.62 38.11
N GLU A 728 0.26 15.23 37.95
CA GLU A 728 0.99 15.44 36.69
C GLU A 728 0.71 14.36 35.64
N GLN A 729 0.36 13.15 36.07
CA GLN A 729 -0.23 12.15 35.17
C GLN A 729 -1.67 12.57 34.85
N ILE A 730 -1.94 12.78 33.57
CA ILE A 730 -3.20 13.31 33.05
C ILE A 730 -3.69 12.51 31.84
N ASP A 731 -4.97 12.65 31.52
CA ASP A 731 -5.53 12.09 30.30
C ASP A 731 -5.06 12.86 29.05
N PHE A 732 -4.65 12.14 28.02
CA PHE A 732 -4.39 12.69 26.69
C PHE A 732 -5.70 12.90 25.95
N ALA A 733 -6.38 14.02 26.26
CA ALA A 733 -7.68 14.38 25.74
C ALA A 733 -7.77 15.88 25.45
N THR A 734 -8.72 16.29 24.60
CA THR A 734 -8.95 17.70 24.24
C THR A 734 -9.32 18.55 25.45
N ALA A 735 -9.90 17.94 26.49
CA ALA A 735 -10.11 18.57 27.80
C ALA A 735 -8.82 19.15 28.42
N ASN A 736 -7.66 18.55 28.12
CA ASN A 736 -6.34 18.98 28.57
C ASN A 736 -5.54 19.71 27.47
N SER A 737 -6.18 20.13 26.36
CA SER A 737 -5.49 20.72 25.21
C SER A 737 -4.66 21.96 25.58
N ALA A 738 -5.17 22.85 26.44
CA ALA A 738 -4.44 24.04 26.86
C ALA A 738 -3.10 23.70 27.55
N THR A 739 -3.09 22.66 28.37
CA THR A 739 -1.89 22.18 29.07
C THR A 739 -0.94 21.45 28.12
N LEU A 740 -1.48 20.68 27.17
CA LEU A 740 -0.70 19.87 26.22
C LEU A 740 -0.14 20.66 25.03
N ALA A 741 -0.76 21.78 24.64
CA ALA A 741 -0.37 22.61 23.51
C ALA A 741 1.12 22.95 23.44
N PRO A 742 1.79 23.44 24.51
CA PRO A 742 3.23 23.72 24.47
C PRO A 742 4.07 22.46 24.30
N TYR A 743 3.65 21.32 24.86
CA TYR A 743 4.37 20.05 24.72
C TYR A 743 4.22 19.44 23.32
N LEU A 744 3.09 19.67 22.64
CA LEU A 744 2.81 19.14 21.30
C LEU A 744 3.39 19.99 20.15
N ARG A 745 4.06 21.11 20.46
CA ARG A 745 4.47 22.13 19.47
C ARG A 745 3.30 22.59 18.60
N ALA A 746 2.12 22.70 19.21
CA ALA A 746 0.91 23.11 18.52
C ALA A 746 1.09 24.51 17.91
N GLY A 747 0.60 24.71 16.69
CA GLY A 747 0.74 25.94 15.94
C GLY A 747 -0.54 26.32 15.19
N ALA A 748 -0.37 26.98 14.05
CA ALA A 748 -1.49 27.30 13.17
C ALA A 748 -2.13 26.03 12.57
N ALA A 749 -3.40 26.15 12.16
CA ALA A 749 -4.10 25.08 11.45
C ALA A 749 -3.29 24.65 10.20
N PRO A 750 -3.24 23.33 9.89
CA PRO A 750 -4.02 22.26 10.51
C PRO A 750 -3.44 21.69 11.82
N TYR A 751 -2.26 22.12 12.27
CA TYR A 751 -1.53 21.55 13.42
C TYR A 751 -1.87 22.20 14.77
N THR A 752 -3.15 22.41 15.05
CA THR A 752 -3.62 22.90 16.36
C THR A 752 -3.53 21.78 17.41
N SER A 753 -3.51 22.14 18.70
CA SER A 753 -3.41 21.13 19.77
C SER A 753 -4.60 20.16 19.76
N ASP A 754 -5.83 20.66 19.57
CA ASP A 754 -7.01 19.81 19.45
C ASP A 754 -6.94 18.87 18.25
N ASN A 755 -6.47 19.35 17.10
CA ASN A 755 -6.33 18.51 15.91
C ASN A 755 -5.28 17.41 16.11
N ILE A 756 -4.14 17.72 16.73
CA ILE A 756 -3.11 16.72 17.06
C ILE A 756 -3.67 15.70 18.05
N ILE A 757 -4.35 16.15 19.10
CA ILE A 757 -4.94 15.24 20.10
C ILE A 757 -6.00 14.35 19.44
N ASN A 758 -6.92 14.92 18.67
CA ASN A 758 -7.96 14.18 17.97
C ASN A 758 -7.37 13.17 16.98
N PHE A 759 -6.33 13.56 16.24
CA PHE A 759 -5.62 12.66 15.34
C PHE A 759 -5.05 11.46 16.10
N ILE A 760 -4.24 11.68 17.14
CA ILE A 760 -3.59 10.62 17.92
C ILE A 760 -4.63 9.71 18.61
N ARG A 761 -5.72 10.30 19.13
CA ARG A 761 -6.83 9.54 19.73
C ARG A 761 -7.55 8.64 18.72
N GLY A 762 -7.58 8.97 17.44
CA GLY A 762 -8.21 8.10 16.44
C GLY A 762 -9.24 8.73 15.53
N ASN A 763 -9.40 10.06 15.55
CA ASN A 763 -10.27 10.75 14.62
C ASN A 763 -9.53 11.05 13.31
N GLN A 764 -10.22 10.91 12.18
CA GLN A 764 -9.73 11.44 10.91
C GLN A 764 -9.94 12.95 10.90
N VAL A 765 -8.88 13.71 10.60
CA VAL A 765 -8.90 15.18 10.60
C VAL A 765 -8.48 15.68 9.23
N SER A 766 -9.28 16.55 8.62
CA SER A 766 -8.98 17.11 7.30
C SER A 766 -7.67 17.91 7.31
N GLY A 767 -6.86 17.74 6.27
CA GLY A 767 -5.54 18.37 6.13
C GLY A 767 -4.41 17.70 6.93
N LEU A 768 -4.71 16.67 7.73
CA LEU A 768 -3.73 15.78 8.35
C LEU A 768 -3.61 14.48 7.55
N ARG A 769 -2.59 13.67 7.87
CA ARG A 769 -2.31 12.37 7.25
C ARG A 769 -3.57 11.48 7.20
N ASP A 770 -3.78 10.81 6.07
CA ASP A 770 -4.81 9.77 5.97
C ASP A 770 -4.25 8.44 6.50
N ARG A 771 -5.03 7.78 7.35
CA ARG A 771 -4.70 6.48 7.93
C ARG A 771 -5.91 5.55 7.99
N GLN A 772 -6.86 5.73 7.08
CA GLN A 772 -8.08 4.94 7.06
C GLN A 772 -7.91 3.65 6.24
N LEU A 773 -8.38 2.53 6.80
CA LEU A 773 -8.44 1.22 6.15
C LEU A 773 -9.86 0.64 6.30
N THR A 774 -10.27 -0.18 5.34
CA THR A 774 -11.53 -0.91 5.40
C THR A 774 -11.42 -2.02 6.43
N VAL A 775 -12.23 -1.91 7.48
CA VAL A 775 -12.31 -2.87 8.59
C VAL A 775 -13.76 -3.28 8.76
N SER A 776 -14.05 -4.57 8.62
CA SER A 776 -15.42 -5.13 8.69
C SER A 776 -16.41 -4.44 7.73
N GLY A 777 -15.97 -4.16 6.49
CA GLY A 777 -16.81 -3.59 5.42
C GLY A 777 -17.04 -2.08 5.51
N SER A 778 -16.31 -1.35 6.35
CA SER A 778 -16.39 0.11 6.41
C SER A 778 -15.03 0.75 6.65
N LEU A 779 -14.85 1.96 6.13
CA LEU A 779 -13.63 2.72 6.30
C LEU A 779 -13.47 3.16 7.77
N ARG A 780 -12.38 2.74 8.41
CA ARG A 780 -12.05 3.04 9.81
C ARG A 780 -10.63 3.55 9.92
N VAL A 781 -10.39 4.45 10.87
CA VAL A 781 -9.03 4.95 11.18
C VAL A 781 -8.21 3.80 11.78
N TRP A 782 -7.11 3.41 11.13
CA TRP A 782 -6.14 2.47 11.68
C TRP A 782 -5.28 3.20 12.71
N LYS A 783 -5.45 2.82 13.97
CA LYS A 783 -4.91 3.59 15.09
C LYS A 783 -3.52 3.14 15.55
N LEU A 784 -3.19 1.86 15.34
CA LEU A 784 -1.95 1.22 15.80
C LEU A 784 -0.80 1.48 14.83
N GLY A 785 0.23 2.17 15.30
CA GLY A 785 1.49 2.35 14.59
C GLY A 785 2.31 1.06 14.53
N ASP A 786 3.38 1.06 13.73
CA ASP A 786 4.24 -0.11 13.54
C ASP A 786 5.02 -0.48 14.83
N PRO A 787 4.92 -1.74 15.30
CA PRO A 787 5.82 -2.29 16.31
C PRO A 787 7.04 -2.92 15.64
N ILE A 788 8.20 -2.25 15.70
CA ILE A 788 9.40 -2.71 14.98
C ILE A 788 10.20 -3.72 15.82
N ASP A 789 10.63 -3.34 17.01
CA ASP A 789 11.45 -4.16 17.92
C ASP A 789 10.74 -4.45 19.24
N SER A 790 9.69 -3.68 19.53
CA SER A 790 8.89 -3.87 20.73
C SER A 790 8.09 -5.18 20.67
N THR A 791 8.72 -6.24 21.16
CA THR A 791 8.08 -7.53 21.40
C THR A 791 6.89 -7.41 22.34
N PRO A 792 5.71 -7.94 21.97
CA PRO A 792 4.59 -8.07 22.89
C PRO A 792 5.04 -8.81 24.15
N THR A 793 4.83 -8.19 25.30
CA THR A 793 5.15 -8.78 26.60
C THR A 793 3.87 -9.03 27.34
N VAL A 794 3.51 -10.31 27.50
CA VAL A 794 2.29 -10.70 28.20
C VAL A 794 2.54 -10.90 29.69
N VAL A 795 1.65 -10.31 30.48
CA VAL A 795 1.65 -10.41 31.94
C VAL A 795 0.38 -11.10 32.38
N GLY A 796 0.53 -12.28 32.97
CA GLY A 796 -0.53 -13.06 33.60
C GLY A 796 -0.09 -13.46 35.01
N THR A 797 -0.25 -14.73 35.36
CA THR A 797 0.22 -15.33 36.61
C THR A 797 1.64 -14.87 37.00
N PRO A 798 1.89 -14.42 38.25
CA PRO A 798 3.23 -14.04 38.69
C PRO A 798 4.23 -15.21 38.54
N ARG A 799 5.29 -15.00 37.74
CA ARG A 799 6.21 -16.07 37.28
C ARG A 799 7.46 -16.23 38.14
N GLU A 800 7.83 -15.22 38.92
CA GLU A 800 9.14 -15.18 39.58
C GLU A 800 9.22 -16.09 40.82
N ARG A 801 8.07 -16.41 41.45
CA ARG A 801 7.95 -17.38 42.55
C ARG A 801 9.05 -17.25 43.62
N PHE A 802 9.22 -16.04 44.15
CA PHE A 802 10.23 -15.75 45.20
C PHE A 802 10.05 -16.62 46.46
N ASP A 803 8.82 -17.07 46.71
CA ASP A 803 8.47 -18.04 47.76
C ASP A 803 9.20 -19.37 47.58
N VAL A 804 9.31 -19.87 46.34
CA VAL A 804 9.95 -21.15 46.02
C VAL A 804 11.44 -20.99 45.76
N LEU A 805 11.82 -19.99 44.97
CA LEU A 805 13.20 -19.84 44.49
C LEU A 805 14.15 -19.31 45.58
N TYR A 806 13.67 -18.40 46.44
CA TYR A 806 14.47 -17.75 47.47
C TYR A 806 13.97 -17.99 48.90
N GLY A 807 12.83 -18.65 49.06
CA GLY A 807 12.23 -18.92 50.37
C GLY A 807 11.52 -17.72 51.01
N ASP A 808 11.17 -16.68 50.24
CA ASP A 808 10.45 -15.51 50.78
C ASP A 808 8.95 -15.80 50.90
N ALA A 809 8.53 -16.26 52.08
CA ALA A 809 7.13 -16.57 52.37
C ALA A 809 6.17 -15.38 52.20
N THR A 810 6.67 -14.13 52.17
CA THR A 810 5.81 -12.95 51.97
C THR A 810 5.27 -12.84 50.54
N TYR A 811 5.91 -13.48 49.57
CA TYR A 811 5.47 -13.52 48.17
C TYR A 811 4.25 -14.42 47.96
N THR A 812 4.02 -15.41 48.83
CA THR A 812 2.90 -16.36 48.69
C THR A 812 1.53 -15.66 48.65
N ALA A 813 1.33 -14.64 49.49
CA ALA A 813 0.08 -13.88 49.51
C ALA A 813 -0.14 -13.09 48.20
N TYR A 814 0.95 -12.55 47.64
CA TYR A 814 0.94 -11.86 46.35
C TYR A 814 0.61 -12.82 45.20
N PHE A 815 1.29 -13.97 45.16
CA PHE A 815 1.02 -15.02 44.18
C PHE A 815 -0.43 -15.50 44.24
N GLN A 816 -0.95 -15.82 45.43
CA GLN A 816 -2.33 -16.29 45.58
C GLN A 816 -3.37 -15.27 45.11
N LYS A 817 -3.13 -13.96 45.32
CA LYS A 817 -4.03 -12.91 44.85
C LYS A 817 -4.04 -12.81 43.32
N TYR A 818 -2.87 -12.87 42.69
CA TYR A 818 -2.73 -12.59 41.25
C TYR A 818 -2.54 -13.81 40.36
N GLN A 819 -2.59 -15.04 40.89
CA GLN A 819 -2.43 -16.26 40.10
C GLN A 819 -3.47 -16.42 38.98
N ASN A 820 -4.67 -15.86 39.16
CA ASN A 820 -5.77 -15.93 38.19
C ASN A 820 -6.11 -14.54 37.62
N ARG A 821 -5.16 -13.60 37.64
CA ARG A 821 -5.41 -12.26 37.07
C ARG A 821 -5.55 -12.34 35.56
N ARG A 822 -6.31 -11.39 35.00
CA ARG A 822 -6.41 -11.17 33.56
C ARG A 822 -5.02 -11.08 32.93
N GLN A 823 -4.84 -11.73 31.80
CA GLN A 823 -3.64 -11.55 30.99
C GLN A 823 -3.74 -10.24 30.20
N VAL A 824 -2.64 -9.49 30.18
CA VAL A 824 -2.54 -8.22 29.42
C VAL A 824 -1.27 -8.26 28.58
N GLY A 825 -1.38 -7.91 27.31
CA GLY A 825 -0.26 -7.82 26.38
C GLY A 825 0.21 -6.38 26.23
N TYR A 826 1.47 -6.11 26.54
CA TYR A 826 2.07 -4.78 26.42
C TYR A 826 2.94 -4.66 25.17
N VAL A 827 2.67 -3.65 24.34
CA VAL A 827 3.35 -3.42 23.05
C VAL A 827 3.63 -1.94 22.89
N GLY A 828 4.90 -1.55 22.77
CA GLY A 828 5.30 -0.25 22.26
C GLY A 828 5.11 -0.17 20.75
N ALA A 829 4.61 0.97 20.27
CA ALA A 829 4.44 1.23 18.85
C ALA A 829 4.98 2.62 18.46
N ASN A 830 5.34 2.76 17.17
CA ASN A 830 5.82 4.02 16.60
C ASN A 830 4.70 5.01 16.26
N ASP A 831 3.57 4.92 16.95
CA ASP A 831 2.54 5.97 17.03
C ASP A 831 2.69 6.85 18.29
N GLY A 832 3.75 6.62 19.08
CA GLY A 832 4.06 7.39 20.29
C GLY A 832 3.73 6.68 21.59
N MET A 833 3.11 5.51 21.55
CA MET A 833 2.44 4.90 22.70
C MET A 833 3.02 3.55 23.10
N LEU A 834 2.96 3.26 24.40
CA LEU A 834 2.89 1.90 24.92
C LEU A 834 1.41 1.52 25.05
N HIS A 835 0.98 0.48 24.35
CA HIS A 835 -0.38 -0.05 24.40
C HIS A 835 -0.48 -1.23 25.37
N ALA A 836 -1.62 -1.33 26.06
CA ALA A 836 -2.01 -2.48 26.85
C ALA A 836 -3.27 -3.11 26.24
N PHE A 837 -3.15 -4.32 25.70
CA PHE A 837 -4.25 -5.05 25.07
C PHE A 837 -4.78 -6.15 25.99
N ASN A 838 -6.10 -6.29 26.03
CA ASN A 838 -6.78 -7.33 26.79
C ASN A 838 -6.56 -8.69 26.13
N VAL A 839 -5.73 -9.54 26.73
CA VAL A 839 -5.53 -10.91 26.26
C VAL A 839 -6.66 -11.83 26.74
N GLY A 840 -7.27 -11.51 27.90
CA GLY A 840 -8.36 -12.26 28.50
C GLY A 840 -7.93 -13.15 29.67
N PHE A 841 -8.85 -13.98 30.14
CA PHE A 841 -8.59 -15.03 31.14
C PHE A 841 -8.45 -16.37 30.42
N TYR A 842 -7.30 -17.00 30.59
CA TYR A 842 -7.01 -18.31 30.01
C TYR A 842 -7.46 -19.43 30.94
N HIS A 843 -8.18 -20.39 30.37
CA HIS A 843 -8.61 -21.61 31.03
C HIS A 843 -7.95 -22.80 30.36
N LYS A 844 -7.30 -23.65 31.16
CA LYS A 844 -6.58 -24.82 30.65
C LYS A 844 -7.52 -26.01 30.51
N GLY A 845 -7.48 -26.66 29.35
CA GLY A 845 -8.24 -27.87 29.08
C GLY A 845 -9.66 -27.58 28.58
N ASP A 846 -10.55 -28.55 28.81
CA ASP A 846 -11.91 -28.59 28.29
C ASP A 846 -12.81 -27.52 28.92
N ASP A 847 -13.67 -26.86 28.13
CA ASP A 847 -14.66 -25.93 28.68
C ASP A 847 -15.85 -26.75 29.21
N PRO A 848 -16.11 -26.75 30.54
CA PRO A 848 -17.16 -27.59 31.12
C PRO A 848 -18.57 -27.22 30.66
N ASN A 849 -18.74 -26.11 29.93
CA ASN A 849 -20.03 -25.63 29.41
C ASN A 849 -20.29 -26.04 27.96
N THR A 850 -19.30 -26.61 27.26
CA THR A 850 -19.42 -27.13 25.90
C THR A 850 -19.41 -28.65 25.95
N SER A 851 -20.43 -29.28 25.36
CA SER A 851 -20.57 -30.75 25.35
C SER A 851 -20.34 -31.36 23.96
N SER A 852 -20.02 -30.53 22.98
CA SER A 852 -20.02 -30.87 21.54
C SER A 852 -18.62 -31.10 20.95
N ALA A 853 -17.57 -30.65 21.62
CA ALA A 853 -16.17 -30.84 21.22
C ALA A 853 -15.29 -30.90 22.48
N THR A 854 -14.10 -31.48 22.36
CA THR A 854 -13.10 -31.43 23.43
C THR A 854 -12.17 -30.26 23.17
N GLU A 855 -12.20 -29.27 24.05
CA GLU A 855 -11.29 -28.12 23.95
C GLU A 855 -9.95 -28.40 24.65
N HIS A 856 -8.87 -27.85 24.08
CA HIS A 856 -7.51 -27.98 24.63
C HIS A 856 -7.03 -26.71 25.35
N GLY A 857 -7.87 -25.68 25.41
CA GLY A 857 -7.66 -24.41 26.09
C GLY A 857 -8.55 -23.33 25.51
N TRP A 858 -8.96 -22.35 26.32
CA TRP A 858 -9.90 -21.32 25.87
C TRP A 858 -9.74 -19.98 26.61
N PHE A 859 -10.17 -18.90 25.96
CA PHE A 859 -10.09 -17.53 26.48
C PHE A 859 -11.45 -16.93 26.78
N THR A 860 -11.50 -16.13 27.85
CA THR A 860 -12.71 -15.38 28.25
C THR A 860 -12.45 -13.90 28.51
N ARG A 861 -13.49 -13.09 28.34
CA ARG A 861 -13.48 -11.63 28.59
C ARG A 861 -13.55 -11.30 30.08
N THR A 862 -14.20 -12.14 30.87
CA THR A 862 -14.25 -12.05 32.34
C THR A 862 -13.62 -13.30 32.96
N ALA A 863 -13.48 -13.36 34.28
CA ALA A 863 -12.90 -14.53 34.94
C ALA A 863 -13.70 -15.83 34.76
N THR A 864 -14.97 -15.73 34.35
CA THR A 864 -15.87 -16.88 34.26
C THR A 864 -16.47 -17.08 32.87
N ASP A 865 -16.74 -16.01 32.12
CA ASP A 865 -17.45 -16.07 30.85
C ASP A 865 -17.20 -14.86 29.92
N ASN A 866 -17.95 -14.80 28.83
CA ASN A 866 -17.93 -13.72 27.83
C ASN A 866 -19.12 -12.75 27.93
N SER A 867 -19.85 -12.73 29.05
CA SER A 867 -21.09 -11.96 29.23
C SER A 867 -20.88 -10.45 29.36
N GLY A 868 -19.64 -10.01 29.63
CA GLY A 868 -19.30 -8.59 29.76
C GLY A 868 -17.80 -8.33 29.63
N GLY A 869 -17.37 -7.12 29.98
CA GLY A 869 -15.98 -6.67 29.88
C GLY A 869 -15.55 -6.27 28.47
N LYS A 870 -14.30 -5.82 28.34
CA LYS A 870 -13.67 -5.52 27.05
C LYS A 870 -13.50 -6.80 26.22
N PHE A 871 -13.59 -6.68 24.90
CA PHE A 871 -13.34 -7.81 23.98
C PHE A 871 -11.86 -8.23 24.05
N LEU A 872 -11.56 -9.44 23.58
CA LEU A 872 -10.17 -9.88 23.42
C LEU A 872 -9.50 -9.00 22.35
N GLY A 873 -8.28 -8.56 22.60
CA GLY A 873 -7.53 -7.61 21.77
C GLY A 873 -7.91 -6.13 21.94
N ASP A 874 -8.96 -5.80 22.71
CA ASP A 874 -9.31 -4.40 22.99
C ASP A 874 -8.19 -3.70 23.78
N GLU A 875 -7.91 -2.44 23.42
CA GLU A 875 -7.03 -1.58 24.20
C GLU A 875 -7.68 -1.25 25.56
N MET A 876 -6.97 -1.59 26.63
CA MET A 876 -7.32 -1.25 27.99
C MET A 876 -6.92 0.19 28.30
N TRP A 877 -5.68 0.54 27.92
CA TRP A 877 -5.14 1.88 27.99
C TRP A 877 -3.91 2.01 27.07
N GLY A 878 -3.55 3.25 26.73
CA GLY A 878 -2.29 3.60 26.09
C GLY A 878 -1.54 4.64 26.91
N PHE A 879 -0.21 4.58 26.95
CA PHE A 879 0.63 5.54 27.67
C PHE A 879 1.60 6.25 26.73
N ILE A 880 1.57 7.58 26.74
CA ILE A 880 2.44 8.47 25.96
C ILE A 880 3.46 9.12 26.91
N PRO A 881 4.75 8.78 26.80
CA PRO A 881 5.81 9.44 27.56
C PRO A 881 5.93 10.92 27.20
N TYR A 882 6.04 11.81 28.20
CA TYR A 882 6.05 13.26 27.95
C TYR A 882 7.22 13.71 27.05
N GLN A 883 8.33 12.97 27.08
CA GLN A 883 9.51 13.27 26.28
C GLN A 883 9.26 13.14 24.76
N LEU A 884 8.23 12.39 24.36
CA LEU A 884 7.87 12.19 22.96
C LEU A 884 6.74 13.11 22.49
N LEU A 885 6.07 13.84 23.39
CA LEU A 885 4.96 14.75 23.02
C LEU A 885 5.33 15.74 21.90
N PRO A 886 6.53 16.36 21.89
CA PRO A 886 6.90 17.30 20.81
C PRO A 886 7.06 16.64 19.44
N GLN A 887 7.25 15.33 19.40
CA GLN A 887 7.48 14.57 18.16
C GLN A 887 6.15 14.14 17.53
N LEU A 888 5.06 14.01 18.30
CA LEU A 888 3.75 13.54 17.83
C LEU A 888 3.16 14.40 16.70
N GLN A 889 3.52 15.68 16.61
CA GLN A 889 3.12 16.53 15.49
C GLN A 889 3.55 15.93 14.14
N TRP A 890 4.70 15.25 14.07
CA TRP A 890 5.17 14.65 12.82
C TRP A 890 4.28 13.52 12.32
N LEU A 891 3.72 12.70 13.22
CA LEU A 891 2.77 11.64 12.84
C LEU A 891 1.54 12.18 12.11
N THR A 892 1.16 13.42 12.38
CA THR A 892 0.00 14.08 11.77
C THR A 892 0.26 14.60 10.35
N ARG A 893 1.53 14.70 9.92
CA ARG A 893 1.90 15.29 8.64
C ARG A 893 1.61 14.35 7.48
N SER A 894 1.07 14.90 6.39
CA SER A 894 0.81 14.13 5.16
C SER A 894 2.08 13.58 4.49
N ASP A 895 3.23 14.24 4.71
CA ASP A 895 4.55 13.83 4.21
C ASP A 895 5.36 13.03 5.24
N TYR A 896 4.70 12.40 6.23
CA TYR A 896 5.37 11.67 7.31
C TYR A 896 6.40 10.65 6.78
N SER A 897 7.65 10.87 7.16
CA SER A 897 8.73 9.90 7.06
C SER A 897 8.93 9.23 8.42
N HIS A 898 9.29 7.95 8.41
CA HIS A 898 9.31 7.14 9.62
C HIS A 898 10.25 7.68 10.71
N VAL A 899 9.70 7.92 11.90
CA VAL A 899 10.40 8.30 13.13
C VAL A 899 10.09 7.24 14.19
N PHE A 900 11.12 6.82 14.93
CA PHE A 900 10.95 5.89 16.05
C PHE A 900 10.36 6.62 17.27
N TYR A 901 9.47 5.95 18.00
CA TYR A 901 8.90 6.44 19.25
C TYR A 901 9.15 5.45 20.39
N VAL A 902 8.13 4.68 20.80
CA VAL A 902 8.25 3.68 21.86
C VAL A 902 8.50 2.32 21.21
N ASP A 903 9.76 1.95 21.09
CA ASP A 903 10.16 0.73 20.36
C ASP A 903 10.94 -0.29 21.21
N LEU A 904 11.30 0.04 22.46
CA LEU A 904 11.98 -0.93 23.33
C LEU A 904 11.00 -1.99 23.83
N LYS A 905 11.37 -3.27 23.72
CA LYS A 905 10.67 -4.36 24.40
C LYS A 905 10.42 -4.00 25.88
N PRO A 906 9.16 -4.02 26.36
CA PRO A 906 8.86 -3.78 27.76
C PRO A 906 9.53 -4.82 28.67
N LYS A 907 10.22 -4.37 29.72
CA LYS A 907 10.76 -5.25 30.76
C LYS A 907 9.78 -5.31 31.92
N VAL A 908 9.26 -6.49 32.20
CA VAL A 908 8.37 -6.74 33.36
C VAL A 908 9.10 -7.55 34.42
N THR A 909 8.86 -7.24 35.69
CA THR A 909 9.39 -7.97 36.86
C THR A 909 8.51 -7.73 38.09
N ASP A 910 8.49 -8.67 39.04
CA ASP A 910 7.87 -8.45 40.34
C ASP A 910 8.91 -7.86 41.30
N ALA A 911 8.50 -6.81 42.02
CA ALA A 911 9.39 -6.09 42.93
C ALA A 911 8.70 -5.78 44.26
N ARG A 912 9.47 -5.85 45.35
CA ARG A 912 8.99 -5.52 46.70
C ARG A 912 9.37 -4.11 47.12
N ILE A 913 8.83 -3.13 46.40
CA ILE A 913 9.14 -1.69 46.56
C ILE A 913 7.97 -0.87 47.11
N PHE A 914 6.76 -1.44 47.13
CA PHE A 914 5.53 -0.74 47.42
C PHE A 914 5.24 -0.67 48.92
N THR A 915 4.41 0.31 49.29
CA THR A 915 3.81 0.31 50.62
C THR A 915 2.71 -0.76 50.63
N PRO A 916 2.65 -1.65 51.64
CA PRO A 916 1.62 -2.67 51.68
C PRO A 916 0.21 -2.07 51.66
N ASP A 917 -0.60 -2.49 50.69
CA ASP A 917 -2.00 -2.12 50.55
C ASP A 917 -2.79 -3.32 49.99
N THR A 918 -4.03 -3.08 49.54
CA THR A 918 -4.85 -4.13 48.97
C THR A 918 -4.24 -4.73 47.71
N ASP A 919 -3.71 -3.91 46.80
CA ASP A 919 -3.11 -4.33 45.53
C ASP A 919 -1.64 -4.75 45.64
N HIS A 920 -0.97 -4.33 46.71
CA HIS A 920 0.41 -4.67 47.00
C HIS A 920 0.57 -5.49 48.29
N PRO A 921 0.06 -6.74 48.37
CA PRO A 921 0.26 -7.60 49.55
C PRO A 921 1.73 -7.68 49.99
N ASN A 922 2.00 -7.34 51.25
CA ASN A 922 3.36 -7.28 51.83
C ASN A 922 4.36 -6.36 51.09
N GLY A 923 3.87 -5.45 50.24
CA GLY A 923 4.66 -4.51 49.44
C GLY A 923 5.14 -5.06 48.09
N TRP A 924 4.66 -6.24 47.67
CA TRP A 924 4.94 -6.82 46.35
C TRP A 924 4.03 -6.25 45.27
N GLY A 925 4.57 -6.01 44.07
CA GLY A 925 3.82 -5.63 42.88
C GLY A 925 4.57 -5.96 41.60
N THR A 926 3.88 -5.89 40.45
CA THR A 926 4.48 -6.05 39.12
C THR A 926 4.74 -4.66 38.51
N ILE A 927 5.99 -4.40 38.11
CA ILE A 927 6.36 -3.18 37.39
C ILE A 927 6.67 -3.47 35.93
N LEU A 928 6.46 -2.46 35.09
CA LEU A 928 6.85 -2.45 33.69
C LEU A 928 7.82 -1.29 33.43
N ILE A 929 8.96 -1.58 32.81
CA ILE A 929 9.95 -0.61 32.38
C ILE A 929 9.92 -0.52 30.85
N GLY A 930 9.53 0.64 30.33
CA GLY A 930 9.54 0.94 28.90
C GLY A 930 10.70 1.86 28.51
N GLY A 931 10.99 1.93 27.22
CA GLY A 931 12.01 2.81 26.65
C GLY A 931 11.76 3.05 25.16
N PHE A 932 12.49 4.02 24.59
CA PHE A 932 12.25 4.46 23.22
C PHE A 932 13.11 3.72 22.19
N ARG A 933 14.14 3.00 22.65
CA ARG A 933 15.16 2.38 21.82
C ARG A 933 15.82 3.40 20.90
N MET A 934 15.41 3.48 19.64
CA MET A 934 15.90 4.46 18.65
C MET A 934 15.07 5.75 18.63
N GLY A 935 13.92 5.81 19.30
CA GLY A 935 13.09 7.01 19.37
C GLY A 935 13.59 8.05 20.37
N GLY A 936 13.00 9.24 20.32
CA GLY A 936 13.36 10.35 21.20
C GLY A 936 14.48 11.22 20.62
N SER A 937 15.33 11.77 21.48
CA SER A 937 16.50 12.56 21.09
C SER A 937 17.67 12.32 22.04
N CYS A 938 18.89 12.73 21.70
CA CYS A 938 20.00 12.63 22.64
C CYS A 938 20.96 13.83 22.59
N GLY A 939 21.62 14.13 23.71
CA GLY A 939 22.47 15.31 23.87
C GLY A 939 23.68 15.35 22.92
N ALA A 940 24.26 14.19 22.65
CA ALA A 940 25.44 14.03 21.79
C ALA A 940 25.11 13.57 20.35
N CYS A 941 23.82 13.45 20.03
CA CYS A 941 23.34 13.07 18.71
C CYS A 941 23.52 14.23 17.72
N VAL A 942 23.85 13.90 16.47
CA VAL A 942 24.07 14.88 15.39
C VAL A 942 23.01 14.71 14.31
N ALA A 943 22.52 15.83 13.76
CA ALA A 943 21.56 15.82 12.66
C ALA A 943 22.04 14.98 11.47
N GLY A 944 21.14 14.15 10.92
CA GLY A 944 21.41 13.28 9.78
C GLY A 944 22.09 11.96 10.11
N THR A 945 22.69 11.78 11.30
CA THR A 945 23.27 10.50 11.75
C THR A 945 22.64 9.94 13.02
N GLY A 946 21.92 10.76 13.79
CA GLY A 946 21.12 10.37 14.96
C GLY A 946 20.04 11.40 15.26
N ALA A 947 19.30 11.24 16.35
CA ALA A 947 18.23 12.15 16.76
C ALA A 947 18.77 13.34 17.59
N PRO A 948 19.06 14.51 17.00
CA PRO A 948 19.66 15.64 17.72
C PRO A 948 18.72 16.16 18.81
N PRO A 949 19.18 16.94 19.81
CA PRO A 949 18.33 17.42 20.90
C PRO A 949 17.03 18.11 20.45
N MET A 950 15.89 17.63 20.96
CA MET A 950 14.58 18.25 20.76
C MET A 950 14.38 19.39 21.77
N THR A 951 14.34 20.65 21.31
CA THR A 951 14.11 21.82 22.15
C THR A 951 12.80 22.52 21.78
N VAL A 952 12.03 22.92 22.79
CA VAL A 952 10.77 23.66 22.60
C VAL A 952 10.79 24.89 23.48
N THR A 953 10.58 26.05 22.86
CA THR A 953 10.42 27.33 23.55
C THR A 953 8.95 27.71 23.53
N ALA A 954 8.28 27.59 24.68
CA ALA A 954 6.86 27.87 24.81
C ALA A 954 6.51 28.30 26.24
N ASN A 955 5.27 28.76 26.46
CA ASN A 955 4.75 28.98 27.79
C ASN A 955 4.16 27.67 28.34
N PHE A 956 4.86 27.06 29.30
CA PHE A 956 4.45 25.81 29.95
C PHE A 956 3.61 26.05 31.24
N GLY A 957 2.92 27.18 31.32
CA GLY A 957 2.13 27.59 32.49
C GLY A 957 2.91 28.45 33.51
N SER A 958 4.24 28.45 33.43
CA SER A 958 5.16 29.22 34.30
C SER A 958 5.98 30.26 33.53
N GLY A 959 5.42 30.83 32.46
CA GLY A 959 6.10 31.77 31.56
C GLY A 959 6.82 31.06 30.41
N VAL A 960 7.38 31.86 29.48
CA VAL A 960 8.10 31.33 28.31
C VAL A 960 9.43 30.74 28.76
N GLN A 961 9.63 29.45 28.48
CA GLN A 961 10.84 28.71 28.84
C GLN A 961 11.25 27.81 27.67
N THR A 962 12.54 27.55 27.56
CA THR A 962 13.08 26.55 26.63
C THR A 962 13.33 25.25 27.38
N ARG A 963 12.66 24.18 26.96
CA ARG A 963 12.82 22.83 27.52
C ARG A 963 13.41 21.90 26.47
N THR A 964 14.23 20.95 26.91
CA THR A 964 14.85 19.94 26.06
C THR A 964 14.33 18.55 26.41
N PHE A 965 13.92 17.79 25.41
CA PHE A 965 13.28 16.48 25.57
C PHE A 965 14.19 15.39 24.99
N TYR A 966 14.84 14.63 25.86
CA TYR A 966 15.71 13.52 25.47
C TYR A 966 15.00 12.17 25.53
N SER A 967 15.65 11.14 24.99
CA SER A 967 15.24 9.75 25.12
C SER A 967 15.16 9.38 26.60
N ALA A 968 14.23 8.49 26.94
CA ALA A 968 13.93 8.19 28.33
C ALA A 968 13.55 6.72 28.55
N TYR A 969 13.72 6.29 29.80
CA TYR A 969 13.07 5.11 30.34
C TYR A 969 11.96 5.55 31.28
N PHE A 970 10.86 4.81 31.33
CA PHE A 970 9.75 5.09 32.24
C PHE A 970 9.31 3.81 32.94
N VAL A 971 8.82 3.94 34.17
CA VAL A 971 8.38 2.82 35.00
C VAL A 971 6.93 2.98 35.41
N LEU A 972 6.12 1.98 35.07
CA LEU A 972 4.70 1.90 35.41
C LEU A 972 4.47 0.78 36.43
N ASP A 973 3.59 1.03 37.38
CA ASP A 973 2.96 -0.01 38.19
C ASP A 973 1.75 -0.56 37.42
N ILE A 974 1.83 -1.86 37.13
CA ILE A 974 0.84 -2.63 36.37
C ILE A 974 0.34 -3.83 37.19
N THR A 975 0.42 -3.76 38.51
CA THR A 975 0.11 -4.86 39.41
C THR A 975 -1.34 -5.35 39.26
N ASN A 976 -2.27 -4.40 39.23
CA ASN A 976 -3.70 -4.64 39.06
C ASN A 976 -4.15 -4.23 37.64
N PRO A 977 -4.43 -5.18 36.74
CA PRO A 977 -4.82 -4.86 35.36
C PRO A 977 -6.24 -4.28 35.24
N GLU A 978 -7.06 -4.33 36.29
CA GLU A 978 -8.45 -3.85 36.27
C GLU A 978 -8.56 -2.33 36.58
N VAL A 979 -7.42 -1.65 36.81
CA VAL A 979 -7.35 -0.19 37.01
C VAL A 979 -6.28 0.42 36.10
N SER A 980 -6.35 1.74 35.89
CA SER A 980 -5.34 2.47 35.11
C SER A 980 -3.95 2.36 35.77
N PRO A 981 -2.88 2.25 34.97
CA PRO A 981 -1.52 2.12 35.49
C PRO A 981 -1.08 3.43 36.15
N LYS A 982 -0.18 3.31 37.13
CA LYS A 982 0.43 4.47 37.79
C LYS A 982 1.86 4.64 37.32
N LEU A 983 2.19 5.83 36.83
CA LEU A 983 3.57 6.21 36.55
C LEU A 983 4.34 6.41 37.85
N LEU A 984 5.40 5.63 38.04
CA LEU A 984 6.27 5.75 39.22
C LEU A 984 7.30 6.86 39.03
N TRP A 985 7.99 6.85 37.88
CA TRP A 985 8.95 7.88 37.48
C TRP A 985 9.41 7.65 36.03
N ALA A 986 10.09 8.65 35.47
CA ALA A 986 10.82 8.54 34.21
C ALA A 986 12.26 9.05 34.38
N PHE A 987 13.21 8.43 33.69
CA PHE A 987 14.62 8.81 33.71
C PHE A 987 15.06 9.27 32.32
N THR A 988 15.68 10.45 32.28
CA THR A 988 16.25 11.03 31.07
C THR A 988 17.46 11.89 31.44
N SER A 989 18.44 12.01 30.54
CA SER A 989 19.68 12.78 30.79
C SER A 989 20.27 13.27 29.48
N SER A 990 20.98 14.39 29.49
CA SER A 990 21.76 14.87 28.34
C SER A 990 22.94 13.95 28.00
N SER A 991 23.42 13.16 28.96
CA SER A 991 24.43 12.12 28.77
C SER A 991 23.84 10.75 28.42
N LEU A 992 22.51 10.62 28.35
CA LEU A 992 21.84 9.43 27.84
C LEU A 992 21.77 9.53 26.32
N GLY A 993 22.27 8.50 25.64
CA GLY A 993 22.09 8.31 24.21
C GLY A 993 20.71 7.77 23.87
N LEU A 994 20.60 7.10 22.72
CA LEU A 994 19.42 6.33 22.34
C LEU A 994 19.25 5.14 23.29
N THR A 995 18.05 4.93 23.80
CA THR A 995 17.71 3.95 24.87
C THR A 995 17.67 2.49 24.39
N THR A 996 18.69 2.03 23.68
CA THR A 996 18.78 0.66 23.12
C THR A 996 19.16 -0.41 24.14
N SER A 997 19.57 -0.02 25.35
CA SER A 997 19.98 -0.96 26.40
C SER A 997 18.76 -1.58 27.07
N TYR A 998 18.66 -2.91 27.08
CA TYR A 998 17.57 -3.59 27.78
C TYR A 998 17.78 -3.51 29.31
N PRO A 999 16.83 -2.94 30.08
CA PRO A 999 17.01 -2.71 31.50
C PRO A 999 17.08 -4.00 32.30
N THR A 1000 17.95 -4.02 33.31
CA THR A 1000 18.08 -5.13 34.26
C THR A 1000 17.72 -4.68 35.67
N VAL A 1001 16.89 -5.45 36.35
CA VAL A 1001 16.51 -5.20 37.75
C VAL A 1001 17.33 -6.11 38.66
N VAL A 1002 17.88 -5.53 39.72
CA VAL A 1002 18.76 -6.21 40.69
C VAL A 1002 18.29 -5.90 42.10
N ARG A 1003 18.15 -6.93 42.92
CA ARG A 1003 17.93 -6.80 44.35
C ARG A 1003 19.25 -6.96 45.10
N VAL A 1004 19.54 -6.02 45.99
CA VAL A 1004 20.75 -6.00 46.82
C VAL A 1004 20.35 -5.91 48.29
N SER A 1005 20.95 -6.76 49.12
CA SER A 1005 20.80 -6.72 50.58
C SER A 1005 22.17 -6.49 51.22
N PRO A 1006 22.25 -5.75 52.34
CA PRO A 1006 23.50 -5.59 53.10
C PRO A 1006 24.09 -6.94 53.53
N SER A 1007 25.41 -6.99 53.66
CA SER A 1007 26.13 -8.15 54.16
C SER A 1007 25.83 -8.39 55.64
N GLY A 1008 24.89 -9.30 55.91
CA GLY A 1008 24.45 -9.64 57.27
C GLY A 1008 22.95 -9.87 57.39
N ASP A 1009 22.17 -9.29 56.48
CA ASP A 1009 20.72 -9.48 56.43
C ASP A 1009 20.39 -10.84 55.81
N ALA A 1010 19.27 -11.44 56.24
CA ALA A 1010 18.75 -12.62 55.59
C ALA A 1010 18.40 -12.30 54.13
N LYS A 1011 18.62 -13.24 53.21
CA LYS A 1011 18.34 -13.03 51.79
C LYS A 1011 16.91 -12.59 51.49
N THR A 1012 15.95 -12.95 52.34
CA THR A 1012 14.53 -12.64 52.23
C THR A 1012 14.10 -11.41 53.02
N ASP A 1013 14.99 -10.83 53.84
CA ASP A 1013 14.69 -9.61 54.60
C ASP A 1013 14.67 -8.41 53.66
N ASN A 1014 13.58 -7.64 53.70
CA ASN A 1014 13.36 -6.45 52.87
C ASN A 1014 13.55 -5.14 53.64
N THR A 1015 13.96 -5.18 54.91
CA THR A 1015 14.11 -4.00 55.76
C THR A 1015 15.16 -3.04 55.23
N ASN A 1016 16.34 -3.56 54.87
CA ASN A 1016 17.43 -2.76 54.28
C ASN A 1016 17.73 -3.13 52.82
N ALA A 1017 16.92 -4.01 52.22
CA ALA A 1017 17.10 -4.40 50.83
C ALA A 1017 16.74 -3.24 49.90
N LYS A 1018 17.52 -3.11 48.83
CA LYS A 1018 17.27 -2.14 47.76
C LYS A 1018 17.06 -2.87 46.45
N TRP A 1019 16.17 -2.31 45.64
CA TRP A 1019 15.90 -2.78 44.30
C TRP A 1019 16.36 -1.71 43.34
N PHE A 1020 17.27 -2.06 42.44
CA PHE A 1020 17.85 -1.15 41.48
C PHE A 1020 17.49 -1.56 40.06
N VAL A 1021 17.36 -0.58 39.18
CA VAL A 1021 17.48 -0.81 37.74
C VAL A 1021 18.86 -0.35 37.28
N ALA A 1022 19.49 -1.16 36.44
CA ALA A 1022 20.75 -0.85 35.78
C ALA A 1022 20.54 -0.75 34.26
N ILE A 1023 20.99 0.35 33.66
CA ILE A 1023 20.84 0.65 32.23
C ILE A 1023 22.13 1.26 31.66
N GLY A 1024 22.47 0.89 30.42
CA GLY A 1024 23.57 1.50 29.69
C GLY A 1024 23.18 2.83 29.06
N SER A 1025 24.18 3.67 28.76
CA SER A 1025 23.97 4.97 28.12
C SER A 1025 23.51 4.90 26.67
N GLY A 1026 23.69 3.76 25.99
CA GLY A 1026 23.31 3.58 24.58
C GLY A 1026 24.16 4.38 23.58
N PRO A 1027 23.90 4.21 22.26
CA PRO A 1027 24.61 4.89 21.18
C PRO A 1027 24.08 6.31 20.94
N THR A 1028 24.81 7.09 20.15
CA THR A 1028 24.48 8.50 19.81
C THR A 1028 24.13 8.68 18.32
N GLY A 1029 24.07 7.59 17.56
CA GLY A 1029 23.67 7.57 16.16
C GLY A 1029 22.86 6.32 15.82
N TYR A 1030 22.06 6.41 14.76
CA TYR A 1030 21.24 5.30 14.25
C TYR A 1030 22.08 4.15 13.66
N ASP A 1031 23.32 4.46 13.28
CA ASP A 1031 24.34 3.50 12.85
C ASP A 1031 25.09 2.83 14.03
N ALA A 1032 24.59 3.02 15.25
CA ALA A 1032 25.23 2.61 16.51
C ALA A 1032 26.59 3.29 16.78
N SER A 1033 26.87 4.43 16.15
CA SER A 1033 28.03 5.26 16.50
C SER A 1033 27.93 5.82 17.92
N ILE A 1034 29.09 6.11 18.52
CA ILE A 1034 29.21 6.62 19.88
C ILE A 1034 30.13 7.84 19.86
N THR A 1035 29.61 9.01 20.23
CA THR A 1035 30.32 10.29 20.32
C THR A 1035 30.47 10.79 21.77
N GLN A 1036 30.08 9.97 22.74
CA GLN A 1036 30.15 10.27 24.18
C GLN A 1036 30.81 9.13 24.97
N THR A 1037 31.21 9.40 26.22
CA THR A 1037 31.69 8.35 27.13
C THR A 1037 30.54 7.42 27.53
N SER A 1038 30.74 6.11 27.37
CA SER A 1038 29.75 5.11 27.79
C SER A 1038 29.63 5.07 29.32
N ASN A 1039 28.39 5.11 29.81
CA ASN A 1039 28.09 5.06 31.24
C ASN A 1039 27.09 3.93 31.55
N LEU A 1040 27.17 3.39 32.76
CA LEU A 1040 26.13 2.59 33.40
C LEU A 1040 25.40 3.48 34.41
N TYR A 1041 24.08 3.59 34.30
CA TYR A 1041 23.24 4.27 35.27
C TYR A 1041 22.55 3.24 36.17
N VAL A 1042 22.59 3.48 37.47
CA VAL A 1042 21.93 2.66 38.49
C VAL A 1042 20.96 3.55 39.27
N ILE A 1043 19.69 3.14 39.31
CA ILE A 1043 18.59 3.92 39.89
C ILE A 1043 17.82 3.04 40.86
N ASP A 1044 17.56 3.54 42.07
CA ASP A 1044 16.70 2.85 43.03
C ASP A 1044 15.25 2.86 42.53
N LEU A 1045 14.64 1.68 42.38
CA LEU A 1045 13.29 1.55 41.83
C LEU A 1045 12.23 2.23 42.72
N LYS A 1046 12.43 2.26 44.04
CA LYS A 1046 11.50 2.85 45.00
C LYS A 1046 11.65 4.36 45.07
N ALA A 1047 12.88 4.87 45.08
CA ALA A 1047 13.14 6.31 45.18
C ALA A 1047 13.07 7.04 43.84
N GLY A 1048 13.33 6.34 42.73
CA GLY A 1048 13.44 6.91 41.40
C GLY A 1048 14.73 7.74 41.21
N PRO A 1049 14.83 8.51 40.12
CA PRO A 1049 16.04 9.27 39.78
C PRO A 1049 16.29 10.50 40.67
N GLY A 1050 15.28 10.98 41.40
CA GLY A 1050 15.36 12.22 42.16
C GLY A 1050 15.39 13.47 41.26
N ALA A 1051 15.11 14.64 41.84
CA ALA A 1051 15.12 15.90 41.09
C ALA A 1051 16.49 16.11 40.43
N ALA A 1052 16.49 16.51 39.16
CA ALA A 1052 17.69 16.67 38.34
C ALA A 1052 18.65 15.44 38.37
N ASN A 1053 18.10 14.22 38.46
CA ASN A 1053 18.85 12.96 38.53
C ASN A 1053 19.79 12.84 39.74
N SER A 1054 19.52 13.55 40.84
CA SER A 1054 20.38 13.58 42.04
C SER A 1054 20.55 12.24 42.75
N LEU A 1055 19.66 11.27 42.52
CA LEU A 1055 19.72 9.92 43.09
C LEU A 1055 20.23 8.87 42.10
N VAL A 1056 20.63 9.29 40.88
CA VAL A 1056 21.16 8.39 39.86
C VAL A 1056 22.66 8.19 40.06
N THR A 1057 23.07 6.94 40.25
CA THR A 1057 24.50 6.60 40.29
C THR A 1057 25.00 6.37 38.87
N THR A 1058 25.96 7.17 38.42
CA THR A 1058 26.57 7.06 37.08
C THR A 1058 27.97 6.48 37.17
N MET A 1059 28.24 5.41 36.44
CA MET A 1059 29.53 4.71 36.43
C MET A 1059 30.11 4.73 35.00
N PRO A 1060 31.22 5.44 34.75
CA PRO A 1060 31.89 5.41 33.47
C PRO A 1060 32.48 4.02 33.19
N VAL A 1061 32.23 3.49 31.99
CA VAL A 1061 32.80 2.21 31.57
C VAL A 1061 34.32 2.37 31.41
N GLY A 1062 35.09 1.52 32.10
CA GLY A 1062 36.55 1.54 32.06
C GLY A 1062 37.25 2.26 33.23
N ALA A 1063 36.53 2.73 34.23
CA ALA A 1063 37.13 3.31 35.44
C ALA A 1063 37.68 2.22 36.40
N LEU A 1064 38.90 2.43 36.91
CA LEU A 1064 39.48 1.64 38.00
C LEU A 1064 38.62 1.90 39.25
N ASN A 1065 37.98 0.85 39.79
CA ASN A 1065 36.99 0.86 40.91
C ASN A 1065 35.50 0.97 40.53
N ALA A 1066 35.11 0.64 39.29
CA ALA A 1066 33.69 0.59 38.87
C ALA A 1066 32.89 -0.62 39.43
N TRP A 1067 33.23 -1.16 40.60
CA TRP A 1067 32.44 -2.22 41.24
C TRP A 1067 31.32 -1.60 42.07
N MET A 1068 30.09 -2.11 41.90
CA MET A 1068 28.97 -1.77 42.77
C MET A 1068 29.36 -2.11 44.20
N GLY A 1069 29.48 -1.07 45.04
CA GLY A 1069 29.91 -1.17 46.44
C GLY A 1069 28.99 -2.03 47.29
#